data_AF-A0A838D8G1-F1
#
_entry.id   AF-A0A838D8G1-F1
#
_cell.length_a   1.000
_cell.length_b   1.000
_cell.length_c   1.000
_cell.angle_alpha   90.00
_cell.angle_beta   90.00
_cell.angle_gamma   90.00
#
_symmetry.space_group_name_H-M   'P 1'
#
loop_
_entity.id
_entity.type
_entity.pdbx_description
1 polymer ?
#
loop_
_entity_poly.entity_id
_entity_poly.type
_entity_poly.pdbx_seq_one_letter_code
_entity_poly.pdbx_strand_id
1 'polypeptide(L)'
;MEENIKNYSEKIKENDSQIYKFLAKNQEIQSAILSSRSKINEIDTEIGKLKDEKEKIDDKFFKITTETNISKKVIENAEKVIIKYEEKIKLAKNSLTEDYAIATLLKDFKNLDVIGYVFNLITWNEQYQKAVVASGNEWMKAVIVKDIKSMITLAEFSKNKGIHFLKIIPLELLSGEKLKVIEDNPSILGVLSDFVSSKVKYLPEFLFGNTILTKNPLTAYLLSNNGFKAVSTSGEIFFPNLSSMQFDYGSKIADVTKDLLLSDSIENLRNNIEKLQELTRIRISELDVLNRERTPLGGKLDTFTLERSNIIKSINELENLLVANNKNLNMLYTINKEHSTHLDDDLFRNFNYSKRRFKIITSTNSRMNIEIKNMDERIDIQEIMKIEEDGRIIVSELDIINNRLNQLKLTHSMLKNNIENTTRVYNKSRQEDDQIKIEKIERNRILEKAISNGKDIESELRTLREKEDEIIQATSTTYSRLQEYEIEIKKLNELEKKLGKESNQLEKDIGFLRKDILDLEYQKMNQTNDLARLGHKSLLESFDVDNLYRELKEEYENIRDKVNFRADETYLEIIEGYRGLSDKRNHLEEERNSIVNFIEEIGKEKENLFKDAFKKVDDDIRKTFSDITGGNAYLELEDPDNIFSGGILLMVQFPSKPARESTSLSGGEKTMAAIVFLLALQSLKPSPFYLMDEVDAHLDAQNTDRLSKILLLRSVNNQIIMVTLKDATVAKSDLIFGVYPKNGISQVVKYNHPSKVK
;
A
#
# COMPACT_ATOMS: atom_id res chain seq x y z
N MET A 1 -61.44 -59.92 -14.41
CA MET A 1 -62.01 -58.56 -14.55
C MET A 1 -62.36 -57.99 -13.18
N GLU A 2 -63.19 -58.68 -12.38
CA GLU A 2 -63.50 -58.25 -11.00
C GLU A 2 -62.26 -58.14 -10.10
N GLU A 3 -61.29 -59.04 -10.27
CA GLU A 3 -60.02 -59.03 -9.54
C GLU A 3 -59.14 -57.80 -9.87
N ASN A 4 -59.16 -57.32 -11.13
CA ASN A 4 -58.43 -56.12 -11.55
C ASN A 4 -59.07 -54.85 -10.97
N ILE A 5 -60.40 -54.76 -11.00
CA ILE A 5 -61.17 -53.65 -10.42
C ILE A 5 -60.86 -53.54 -8.92
N LYS A 6 -60.85 -54.67 -8.20
CA LYS A 6 -60.51 -54.72 -6.79
C LYS A 6 -59.07 -54.24 -6.53
N ASN A 7 -58.10 -54.74 -7.31
CA ASN A 7 -56.69 -54.39 -7.20
C ASN A 7 -56.43 -52.89 -7.42
N TYR A 8 -57.00 -52.29 -8.48
CA TYR A 8 -56.86 -50.84 -8.71
C TYR A 8 -57.51 -50.00 -7.60
N SER A 9 -58.66 -50.44 -7.07
CA SER A 9 -59.32 -49.75 -5.95
C SER A 9 -58.50 -49.77 -4.64
N GLU A 10 -57.82 -50.87 -4.36
CA GLU A 10 -56.95 -51.00 -3.18
C GLU A 10 -55.69 -50.14 -3.32
N LYS A 11 -55.06 -50.14 -4.51
CA LYS A 11 -53.90 -49.29 -4.81
C LYS A 11 -54.19 -47.79 -4.72
N ILE A 12 -55.35 -47.34 -5.18
CA ILE A 12 -55.75 -45.92 -5.07
C ILE A 12 -55.87 -45.52 -3.59
N LYS A 13 -56.53 -46.34 -2.76
CA LYS A 13 -56.66 -46.07 -1.32
C LYS A 13 -55.32 -46.04 -0.60
N GLU A 14 -54.40 -46.93 -0.97
CA GLU A 14 -53.05 -46.99 -0.39
C GLU A 14 -52.25 -45.72 -0.74
N ASN A 15 -52.29 -45.31 -2.00
CA ASN A 15 -51.65 -44.08 -2.47
C ASN A 15 -52.27 -42.82 -1.84
N ASP A 16 -53.60 -42.75 -1.68
CA ASP A 16 -54.26 -41.62 -1.03
C ASP A 16 -53.80 -41.49 0.44
N SER A 17 -53.65 -42.61 1.15
CA SER A 17 -53.09 -42.61 2.51
C SER A 17 -51.66 -42.05 2.55
N GLN A 18 -50.82 -42.41 1.56
CA GLN A 18 -49.47 -41.86 1.44
C GLN A 18 -49.48 -40.36 1.12
N ILE A 19 -50.37 -39.92 0.22
CA ILE A 19 -50.56 -38.50 -0.13
C ILE A 19 -50.87 -37.66 1.13
N TYR A 20 -51.83 -38.11 1.97
CA TYR A 20 -52.14 -37.40 3.22
C TYR A 20 -50.94 -37.30 4.17
N LYS A 21 -50.13 -38.36 4.29
CA LYS A 21 -48.90 -38.34 5.10
C LYS A 21 -47.87 -37.33 4.57
N PHE A 22 -47.66 -37.27 3.26
CA PHE A 22 -46.74 -36.30 2.67
C PHE A 22 -47.23 -34.86 2.81
N LEU A 23 -48.55 -34.61 2.70
CA LEU A 23 -49.13 -33.28 2.90
C LEU A 23 -48.95 -32.77 4.34
N ALA A 24 -49.22 -33.61 5.35
CA ALA A 24 -49.00 -33.27 6.75
C ALA A 24 -47.52 -32.94 7.03
N LYS A 25 -46.61 -33.78 6.51
CA LYS A 25 -45.16 -33.57 6.66
C LYS A 25 -44.66 -32.28 5.99
N ASN A 26 -45.24 -31.91 4.84
CA ASN A 26 -44.91 -30.65 4.18
C ASN A 26 -45.35 -29.42 4.99
N GLN A 27 -46.51 -29.47 5.64
CA GLN A 27 -46.95 -28.39 6.55
C GLN A 27 -46.00 -28.22 7.74
N GLU A 28 -45.56 -29.34 8.34
CA GLU A 28 -44.56 -29.30 9.42
C GLU A 28 -43.25 -28.66 8.95
N ILE A 29 -42.71 -29.09 7.81
CA ILE A 29 -41.47 -28.55 7.22
C ILE A 29 -41.62 -27.04 6.95
N GLN A 30 -42.75 -26.60 6.39
CA GLN A 30 -43.00 -25.18 6.13
C GLN A 30 -43.04 -24.34 7.41
N SER A 31 -43.68 -24.84 8.47
CA SER A 31 -43.70 -24.17 9.78
C SER A 31 -42.30 -24.05 10.39
N ALA A 32 -41.46 -25.08 10.25
CA ALA A 32 -40.08 -25.09 10.71
C ALA A 32 -39.18 -24.10 9.94
N ILE A 33 -39.39 -23.97 8.63
CA ILE A 33 -38.71 -22.98 7.79
C ILE A 33 -39.09 -21.56 8.22
N LEU A 34 -40.38 -21.29 8.44
CA LEU A 34 -40.84 -19.97 8.90
C LEU A 34 -40.25 -19.58 10.26
N SER A 35 -40.23 -20.50 11.21
CA SER A 35 -39.60 -20.29 12.52
C SER A 35 -38.10 -19.99 12.39
N SER A 36 -37.37 -20.77 11.60
CA SER A 36 -35.93 -20.57 11.35
C SER A 36 -35.63 -19.23 10.67
N ARG A 37 -36.50 -18.78 9.74
CA ARG A 37 -36.37 -17.45 9.11
C ARG A 37 -36.60 -16.31 10.09
N SER A 38 -37.52 -16.46 11.05
CA SER A 38 -37.71 -15.45 12.10
C SER A 38 -36.47 -15.28 12.98
N LYS A 39 -35.81 -16.40 13.36
CA LYS A 39 -34.56 -16.38 14.12
C LYS A 39 -33.41 -15.71 13.34
N ILE A 40 -33.33 -15.93 12.02
CA ILE A 40 -32.35 -15.23 11.19
C ILE A 40 -32.55 -13.72 11.25
N ASN A 41 -33.79 -13.24 11.17
CA ASN A 41 -34.06 -11.80 11.26
C ASN A 41 -33.62 -11.22 12.62
N GLU A 42 -33.87 -11.93 13.73
CA GLU A 42 -33.39 -11.53 15.06
C GLU A 42 -31.85 -11.45 15.11
N ILE A 43 -31.16 -12.47 14.61
CA ILE A 43 -29.69 -12.49 14.55
C ILE A 43 -29.16 -11.37 13.63
N ASP A 44 -29.80 -11.11 12.48
CA ASP A 44 -29.41 -10.05 11.56
C ASP A 44 -29.53 -8.66 12.23
N THR A 45 -30.55 -8.44 13.08
CA THR A 45 -30.67 -7.19 13.84
C THR A 45 -29.56 -7.02 14.89
N GLU A 46 -29.16 -8.10 15.58
CA GLU A 46 -28.06 -8.05 16.55
C GLU A 46 -26.69 -7.89 15.88
N ILE A 47 -26.47 -8.55 14.73
CA ILE A 47 -25.28 -8.34 13.90
C ILE A 47 -25.18 -6.87 13.48
N GLY A 48 -26.28 -6.25 13.07
CA GLY A 48 -26.32 -4.83 12.70
C GLY A 48 -25.86 -3.92 13.85
N LYS A 49 -26.42 -4.08 15.05
CA LYS A 49 -26.05 -3.28 16.23
C LYS A 49 -24.57 -3.44 16.60
N LEU A 50 -24.08 -4.69 16.64
CA LEU A 50 -22.69 -4.98 16.99
C LEU A 50 -21.71 -4.42 15.94
N LYS A 51 -22.11 -4.41 14.67
CA LYS A 51 -21.31 -3.82 13.58
C LYS A 51 -21.18 -2.30 13.74
N ASP A 52 -22.29 -1.62 14.01
CA ASP A 52 -22.30 -0.17 14.23
C ASP A 52 -21.48 0.24 15.48
N GLU A 53 -21.57 -0.53 16.56
CA GLU A 53 -20.75 -0.30 17.76
C GLU A 53 -19.26 -0.52 17.49
N LYS A 54 -18.92 -1.58 16.76
CA LYS A 54 -17.55 -1.88 16.38
C LYS A 54 -16.95 -0.79 15.48
N GLU A 55 -17.71 -0.30 14.50
CA GLU A 55 -17.26 0.75 13.58
C GLU A 55 -16.91 2.05 14.31
N LYS A 56 -17.75 2.48 15.28
CA LYS A 56 -17.45 3.64 16.12
C LYS A 56 -16.17 3.49 16.95
N ILE A 57 -15.91 2.29 17.47
CA ILE A 57 -14.70 1.99 18.24
C ILE A 57 -13.49 1.95 17.31
N ASP A 58 -13.61 1.34 16.14
CA ASP A 58 -12.54 1.25 15.14
C ASP A 58 -12.12 2.64 14.63
N ASP A 59 -13.07 3.54 14.37
CA ASP A 59 -12.80 4.93 13.99
C ASP A 59 -12.02 5.68 15.08
N LYS A 60 -12.44 5.52 16.34
CA LYS A 60 -11.77 6.15 17.49
C LYS A 60 -10.38 5.57 17.70
N PHE A 61 -10.23 4.24 17.56
CA PHE A 61 -8.95 3.55 17.65
C PHE A 61 -7.99 4.03 16.56
N PHE A 62 -8.47 4.17 15.32
CA PHE A 62 -7.66 4.65 14.20
C PHE A 62 -7.15 6.07 14.43
N LYS A 63 -8.03 7.01 14.84
CA LYS A 63 -7.64 8.40 15.15
C LYS A 63 -6.57 8.49 16.24
N ILE A 64 -6.75 7.77 17.35
CA ILE A 64 -5.78 7.81 18.46
C ILE A 64 -4.46 7.14 18.03
N THR A 65 -4.51 6.08 17.21
CA THR A 65 -3.31 5.39 16.72
C THR A 65 -2.46 6.30 15.83
N THR A 66 -3.08 7.06 14.92
CA THR A 66 -2.36 7.99 14.04
C THR A 66 -1.73 9.13 14.83
N GLU A 67 -2.48 9.76 15.75
CA GLU A 67 -1.97 10.81 16.65
C GLU A 67 -0.78 10.32 17.50
N THR A 68 -0.88 9.09 18.03
CA THR A 68 0.17 8.49 18.87
C THR A 68 1.44 8.21 18.06
N ASN A 69 1.32 7.72 16.83
CA ASN A 69 2.47 7.45 15.96
C ASN A 69 3.20 8.73 15.54
N ILE A 70 2.45 9.79 15.22
CA ILE A 70 3.01 11.12 14.92
C ILE A 70 3.76 11.64 16.16
N SER A 71 3.14 11.57 17.33
CA SER A 71 3.75 12.02 18.60
C SER A 71 5.05 11.28 18.90
N LYS A 72 5.10 9.95 18.72
CA LYS A 72 6.33 9.15 18.86
C LYS A 72 7.45 9.60 17.93
N LYS A 73 7.14 9.84 16.65
CA LYS A 73 8.13 10.29 15.66
C LYS A 73 8.67 11.68 15.99
N VAL A 74 7.82 12.58 16.49
CA VAL A 74 8.23 13.91 16.95
C VAL A 74 9.16 13.82 18.17
N ILE A 75 8.82 12.98 19.16
CA ILE A 75 9.66 12.74 20.34
C ILE A 75 11.04 12.22 19.92
N GLU A 76 11.09 11.18 19.07
CA GLU A 76 12.36 10.58 18.64
C GLU A 76 13.27 11.58 17.91
N ASN A 77 12.70 12.40 17.02
CA ASN A 77 13.44 13.42 16.30
C ASN A 77 13.95 14.51 17.24
N ALA A 78 13.12 14.94 18.20
CA ALA A 78 13.49 15.97 19.15
C ALA A 78 14.59 15.49 20.12
N GLU A 79 14.54 14.24 20.58
CA GLU A 79 15.58 13.61 21.40
C GLU A 79 16.94 13.54 20.67
N LYS A 80 16.95 13.17 19.38
CA LYS A 80 18.17 13.17 18.55
C LYS A 80 18.79 14.56 18.47
N VAL A 81 17.97 15.60 18.34
CA VAL A 81 18.43 16.99 18.32
C VAL A 81 19.02 17.39 19.67
N ILE A 82 18.35 17.07 20.78
CA ILE A 82 18.86 17.35 22.14
C ILE A 82 20.24 16.73 22.35
N ILE A 83 20.41 15.43 22.06
CA ILE A 83 21.69 14.71 22.24
C ILE A 83 22.82 15.41 21.47
N LYS A 84 22.58 15.77 20.20
CA LYS A 84 23.58 16.43 19.35
C LYS A 84 24.03 17.78 19.91
N TYR A 85 23.10 18.56 20.47
CA TYR A 85 23.44 19.87 21.06
C TYR A 85 24.05 19.72 22.45
N GLU A 86 23.63 18.74 23.25
CA GLU A 86 24.27 18.43 24.54
C GLU A 86 25.72 18.04 24.36
N GLU A 87 26.06 17.24 23.34
CA GLU A 87 27.45 16.92 23.02
C GLU A 87 28.25 18.18 22.67
N LYS A 88 27.70 19.10 21.88
CA LYS A 88 28.36 20.39 21.57
C LYS A 88 28.57 21.23 22.84
N ILE A 89 27.56 21.33 23.71
CA ILE A 89 27.66 22.06 24.97
C ILE A 89 28.67 21.39 25.90
N LYS A 90 28.72 20.07 25.94
CA LYS A 90 29.68 19.31 26.77
C LYS A 90 31.11 19.47 26.26
N LEU A 91 31.32 19.50 24.95
CA LEU A 91 32.61 19.83 24.33
C LEU A 91 33.02 21.27 24.65
N ALA A 92 32.10 22.24 24.58
CA ALA A 92 32.35 23.62 24.99
C ALA A 92 32.70 23.73 26.49
N LYS A 93 32.05 22.95 27.36
CA LYS A 93 32.35 22.89 28.80
C LYS A 93 33.70 22.25 29.10
N ASN A 94 34.11 21.23 28.35
CA ASN A 94 35.36 20.50 28.57
C ASN A 94 36.59 21.22 27.99
N SER A 95 36.39 22.15 27.05
CA SER A 95 37.44 23.06 26.56
C SER A 95 37.71 24.17 27.60
N LEU A 96 38.28 23.79 28.74
CA LEU A 96 38.74 24.67 29.80
C LEU A 96 39.78 25.69 29.28
N THR A 97 39.38 26.93 28.97
CA THR A 97 40.24 28.13 29.05
C THR A 97 39.39 29.38 28.85
N GLU A 98 39.12 30.15 29.91
CA GLU A 98 38.75 31.58 29.90
C GLU A 98 37.44 32.01 29.19
N ASP A 99 37.20 31.61 27.95
CA ASP A 99 36.08 32.04 27.11
C ASP A 99 34.72 31.56 27.66
N TYR A 100 34.66 30.39 28.31
CA TYR A 100 33.44 29.91 29.01
C TYR A 100 33.15 30.71 30.29
N ALA A 101 34.19 31.09 31.03
CA ALA A 101 34.05 31.88 32.25
C ALA A 101 33.67 33.34 31.93
N ILE A 102 34.20 33.89 30.84
CA ILE A 102 33.81 35.18 30.29
C ILE A 102 32.38 35.11 29.70
N ALA A 103 32.00 34.01 29.05
CA ALA A 103 30.64 33.86 28.51
C ALA A 103 29.56 33.66 29.59
N THR A 104 29.90 33.08 30.74
CA THR A 104 28.99 33.02 31.89
C THR A 104 28.77 34.38 32.56
N LEU A 105 29.75 35.31 32.47
CA LEU A 105 29.57 36.71 32.90
C LEU A 105 28.50 37.46 32.10
N LEU A 106 28.23 37.08 30.83
CA LEU A 106 27.20 37.70 29.99
C LEU A 106 25.79 37.62 30.60
N LYS A 107 25.49 36.55 31.36
CA LYS A 107 24.17 36.37 32.00
C LYS A 107 23.90 37.44 33.07
N ASP A 108 24.96 38.01 33.67
CA ASP A 108 24.87 38.97 34.78
C ASP A 108 25.26 40.42 34.39
N PHE A 109 25.55 40.70 33.11
CA PHE A 109 26.03 42.02 32.65
C PHE A 109 25.10 43.19 32.94
N LYS A 110 23.78 42.96 33.02
CA LYS A 110 22.82 44.02 33.37
C LYS A 110 23.00 44.55 34.80
N ASN A 111 23.61 43.77 35.69
CA ASN A 111 23.80 44.15 37.10
C ASN A 111 25.18 44.76 37.38
N LEU A 112 26.09 44.76 36.40
CA LEU A 112 27.51 45.11 36.59
C LEU A 112 27.97 46.31 35.74
N ASP A 113 27.05 47.07 35.14
CA ASP A 113 27.32 48.27 34.32
C ASP A 113 28.40 48.06 33.21
N VAL A 114 28.40 46.85 32.63
CA VAL A 114 29.26 46.44 31.53
C VAL A 114 28.64 46.82 30.18
N ILE A 115 29.43 47.44 29.30
CA ILE A 115 28.99 47.91 27.97
C ILE A 115 29.13 46.79 26.92
N GLY A 116 30.18 45.99 27.03
CA GLY A 116 30.45 44.86 26.13
C GLY A 116 31.95 44.56 26.03
N TYR A 117 32.31 43.50 25.31
CA TYR A 117 33.71 43.18 25.04
C TYR A 117 34.19 43.78 23.72
N VAL A 118 35.49 44.07 23.63
CA VAL A 118 36.11 44.78 22.51
C VAL A 118 35.80 44.14 21.16
N PHE A 119 35.89 42.81 21.03
CA PHE A 119 35.61 42.12 19.77
C PHE A 119 34.19 42.33 19.23
N ASN A 120 33.16 42.45 20.08
CA ASN A 120 31.78 42.73 19.63
C ASN A 120 31.48 44.21 19.36
N LEU A 121 32.34 45.09 19.87
CA LEU A 121 32.17 46.54 19.77
C LEU A 121 32.93 47.12 18.58
N ILE A 122 33.75 46.32 17.91
CA ILE A 122 34.60 46.73 16.81
C ILE A 122 34.26 45.93 15.54
N THR A 123 34.27 46.61 14.39
CA THR A 123 34.01 46.06 13.07
C THR A 123 35.12 46.46 12.09
N TRP A 124 35.58 45.51 11.27
CA TRP A 124 36.67 45.71 10.31
C TRP A 124 36.33 45.06 8.96
N ASN A 125 37.05 45.46 7.91
CA ASN A 125 37.00 44.81 6.60
C ASN A 125 37.82 43.50 6.64
N GLU A 126 37.32 42.44 6.00
CA GLU A 126 37.91 41.10 5.95
C GLU A 126 39.37 41.11 5.47
N GLN A 127 39.72 42.01 4.55
CA GLN A 127 41.09 42.18 4.05
C GLN A 127 42.12 42.51 5.14
N TYR A 128 41.69 43.16 6.24
CA TYR A 128 42.56 43.60 7.33
C TYR A 128 42.38 42.77 8.61
N GLN A 129 41.54 41.73 8.58
CA GLN A 129 41.23 40.90 9.75
C GLN A 129 42.49 40.36 10.43
N LYS A 130 43.46 39.86 9.65
CA LYS A 130 44.71 39.31 10.19
C LYS A 130 45.54 40.37 10.91
N ALA A 131 45.65 41.56 10.32
CA ALA A 131 46.35 42.69 10.94
C ALA A 131 45.67 43.17 12.23
N VAL A 132 44.33 43.23 12.23
CA VAL A 132 43.52 43.68 13.37
C VAL A 132 43.58 42.66 14.52
N VAL A 133 43.39 41.37 14.23
CA VAL A 133 43.44 40.29 15.25
C VAL A 133 44.86 40.16 15.83
N ALA A 134 45.89 40.16 14.98
CA ALA A 134 47.28 40.10 15.45
C ALA A 134 47.62 41.30 16.37
N SER A 135 47.13 42.50 16.03
CA SER A 135 47.47 43.73 16.77
C SER A 135 46.66 43.88 18.04
N GLY A 136 45.42 43.38 18.02
CA GLY A 136 44.51 43.43 19.16
C GLY A 136 44.75 42.33 20.18
N ASN A 137 45.19 41.12 19.78
CA ASN A 137 45.45 39.94 20.63
C ASN A 137 44.71 39.96 21.98
N GLU A 138 45.42 40.17 23.09
CA GLU A 138 44.87 40.15 24.46
C GLU A 138 43.84 41.24 24.74
N TRP A 139 43.84 42.34 23.98
CA TRP A 139 42.87 43.43 24.08
C TRP A 139 41.53 43.08 23.42
N MET A 140 41.48 42.13 22.49
CA MET A 140 40.22 41.68 21.88
C MET A 140 39.28 41.04 22.89
N LYS A 141 39.84 40.42 23.94
CA LYS A 141 39.12 39.82 25.06
C LYS A 141 38.84 40.79 26.22
N ALA A 142 39.19 42.07 26.09
CA ALA A 142 38.97 43.04 27.15
C ALA A 142 37.49 43.46 27.25
N VAL A 143 37.05 43.76 28.47
CA VAL A 143 35.67 44.17 28.79
C VAL A 143 35.62 45.69 29.03
N ILE A 144 34.66 46.37 28.41
CA ILE A 144 34.46 47.81 28.57
C ILE A 144 33.40 48.08 29.63
N VAL A 145 33.74 48.92 30.60
CA VAL A 145 32.87 49.33 31.72
C VAL A 145 32.66 50.84 31.72
N LYS A 146 31.57 51.27 32.38
CA LYS A 146 31.17 52.68 32.38
C LYS A 146 32.14 53.60 33.13
N ASP A 147 32.58 53.19 34.32
CA ASP A 147 33.43 53.98 35.23
C ASP A 147 34.44 53.11 35.98
N ILE A 148 35.38 53.76 36.68
CA ILE A 148 36.42 53.09 37.49
C ILE A 148 35.79 52.26 38.63
N LYS A 149 34.63 52.69 39.16
CA LYS A 149 33.93 51.96 40.22
C LYS A 149 33.41 50.60 39.72
N SER A 150 32.83 50.56 38.51
CA SER A 150 32.39 49.33 37.85
C SER A 150 33.57 48.40 37.54
N MET A 151 34.74 48.96 37.19
CA MET A 151 35.96 48.18 36.97
C MET A 151 36.38 47.39 38.22
N ILE A 152 36.40 48.05 39.39
CA ILE A 152 36.78 47.40 40.66
C ILE A 152 35.75 46.35 41.06
N THR A 153 34.46 46.68 40.90
CA THR A 153 33.34 45.75 41.20
C THR A 153 33.41 44.49 40.34
N LEU A 154 33.70 44.66 39.05
CA LEU A 154 33.86 43.54 38.10
C LEU A 154 35.10 42.70 38.43
N ALA A 155 36.19 43.31 38.88
CA ALA A 155 37.40 42.61 39.30
C ALA A 155 37.15 41.72 40.54
N GLU A 156 36.44 42.23 41.55
CA GLU A 156 36.04 41.44 42.73
C GLU A 156 35.09 40.30 42.36
N PHE A 157 34.11 40.55 41.48
CA PHE A 157 33.20 39.53 41.00
C PHE A 157 33.92 38.41 40.23
N SER A 158 34.87 38.79 39.36
CA SER A 158 35.68 37.86 38.57
C SER A 158 36.53 36.96 39.46
N LYS A 159 37.08 37.50 40.55
CA LYS A 159 37.83 36.75 41.56
C LYS A 159 36.97 35.69 42.26
N ASN A 160 35.74 36.03 42.62
CA ASN A 160 34.80 35.09 43.27
C ASN A 160 34.33 33.95 42.33
N LYS A 161 34.34 34.19 41.02
CA LYS A 161 33.97 33.20 39.99
C LYS A 161 35.15 32.36 39.48
N GLY A 162 36.36 32.56 40.01
CA GLY A 162 37.55 31.79 39.63
C GLY A 162 38.14 32.17 38.27
N ILE A 163 37.90 33.40 37.80
CA ILE A 163 38.49 33.91 36.55
C ILE A 163 39.93 34.34 36.84
N HIS A 164 40.89 33.67 36.21
CA HIS A 164 42.32 33.88 36.49
C HIS A 164 42.90 35.14 35.83
N PHE A 165 42.36 35.57 34.68
CA PHE A 165 42.85 36.74 33.95
C PHE A 165 41.71 37.43 33.20
N LEU A 166 41.57 38.75 33.37
CA LEU A 166 40.59 39.59 32.68
C LEU A 166 41.12 41.01 32.53
N LYS A 167 41.14 41.55 31.30
CA LYS A 167 41.45 42.96 31.04
C LYS A 167 40.16 43.77 31.04
N ILE A 168 40.15 44.89 31.77
CA ILE A 168 38.99 45.77 31.90
C ILE A 168 39.40 47.19 31.48
N ILE A 169 38.58 47.85 30.66
CA ILE A 169 38.80 49.21 30.15
C ILE A 169 37.63 50.10 30.57
N PRO A 170 37.82 51.08 31.45
CA PRO A 170 36.79 52.08 31.72
C PRO A 170 36.71 53.11 30.59
N LEU A 171 35.49 53.52 30.21
CA LEU A 171 35.25 54.53 29.17
C LEU A 171 36.05 55.82 29.38
N GLU A 172 36.24 56.23 30.64
CA GLU A 172 36.92 57.45 31.03
C GLU A 172 38.42 57.49 30.65
N LEU A 173 39.03 56.32 30.40
CA LEU A 173 40.46 56.21 30.04
C LEU A 173 40.72 56.15 28.52
N LEU A 174 39.69 56.22 27.68
CA LEU A 174 39.86 56.16 26.22
C LEU A 174 40.40 57.50 25.68
N SER A 175 41.64 57.48 25.21
CA SER A 175 42.32 58.63 24.58
C SER A 175 42.31 58.53 23.05
N GLY A 176 41.97 59.61 22.36
CA GLY A 176 41.93 59.69 20.89
C GLY A 176 43.23 60.06 20.19
N GLU A 177 44.39 59.87 20.84
CA GLU A 177 45.69 60.22 20.24
C GLU A 177 46.04 59.28 19.09
N LYS A 178 46.37 59.85 17.93
CA LYS A 178 46.82 59.13 16.73
C LYS A 178 48.23 59.57 16.36
N LEU A 179 49.04 58.63 15.89
CA LEU A 179 50.31 58.96 15.25
C LEU A 179 50.07 59.79 13.98
N LYS A 180 50.80 60.90 13.83
CA LYS A 180 50.88 61.61 12.55
C LYS A 180 51.82 60.82 11.64
N VAL A 181 51.34 60.42 10.46
CA VAL A 181 52.13 59.65 9.50
C VAL A 181 53.33 60.48 9.07
N ILE A 182 54.52 59.91 9.20
CA ILE A 182 55.79 60.50 8.78
C ILE A 182 56.29 59.59 7.64
N GLU A 183 56.40 60.14 6.43
CA GLU A 183 56.85 59.57 5.14
C GLU A 183 55.78 59.16 4.10
N ASP A 184 55.87 59.76 2.90
CA ASP A 184 55.15 59.37 1.69
C ASP A 184 55.81 58.14 1.06
N ASN A 185 55.38 56.94 1.49
CA ASN A 185 55.77 55.69 0.85
C ASN A 185 54.51 54.90 0.42
N PRO A 186 54.38 54.50 -0.86
CA PRO A 186 53.17 53.82 -1.40
C PRO A 186 52.89 52.42 -0.79
N SER A 187 53.80 51.93 0.05
CA SER A 187 53.65 50.67 0.79
C SER A 187 53.07 50.85 2.20
N ILE A 188 52.95 52.10 2.69
CA ILE A 188 52.29 52.46 3.95
C ILE A 188 50.83 52.78 3.63
N LEU A 189 49.90 52.07 4.28
CA LEU A 189 48.46 52.25 4.05
C LEU A 189 47.85 53.31 4.97
N GLY A 190 48.42 53.51 6.17
CA GLY A 190 47.95 54.48 7.16
C GLY A 190 48.01 53.92 8.58
N VAL A 191 47.34 54.59 9.52
CA VAL A 191 47.21 54.11 10.90
C VAL A 191 46.10 53.05 10.96
N LEU A 192 46.35 51.94 11.65
CA LEU A 192 45.41 50.81 11.71
C LEU A 192 44.04 51.21 12.29
N SER A 193 43.99 52.21 13.18
CA SER A 193 42.73 52.74 13.72
C SER A 193 41.76 53.27 12.65
N ASP A 194 42.26 53.73 11.50
CA ASP A 194 41.41 54.29 10.44
C ASP A 194 40.69 53.22 9.62
N PHE A 195 41.17 51.98 9.68
CA PHE A 195 40.59 50.81 8.99
C PHE A 195 39.64 50.00 9.89
N VAL A 196 39.35 50.53 11.09
CA VAL A 196 38.60 49.86 12.14
C VAL A 196 37.50 50.79 12.64
N SER A 197 36.25 50.33 12.65
CA SER A 197 35.08 51.10 13.11
C SER A 197 34.58 50.56 14.45
N SER A 198 34.04 51.43 15.31
CA SER A 198 33.49 51.00 16.61
C SER A 198 32.23 51.75 17.00
N LYS A 199 31.38 51.08 17.78
CA LYS A 199 30.22 51.69 18.45
C LYS A 199 30.62 52.61 19.61
N VAL A 200 31.83 52.46 20.16
CA VAL A 200 32.36 53.28 21.27
C VAL A 200 33.38 54.27 20.72
N LYS A 201 33.18 55.57 21.02
CA LYS A 201 34.08 56.64 20.58
C LYS A 201 35.48 56.44 21.19
N TYR A 202 36.52 56.68 20.39
CA TYR A 202 37.94 56.58 20.78
C TYR A 202 38.48 55.17 21.07
N LEU A 203 37.67 54.12 20.93
CA LEU A 203 38.11 52.74 21.15
C LEU A 203 39.11 52.25 20.07
N PRO A 204 38.88 52.46 18.75
CA PRO A 204 39.85 52.11 17.71
C PRO A 204 41.16 52.89 17.85
N GLU A 205 41.09 54.17 18.23
CA GLU A 205 42.24 55.03 18.49
C GLU A 205 43.08 54.52 19.66
N PHE A 206 42.45 54.18 20.79
CA PHE A 206 43.13 53.67 21.97
C PHE A 206 43.87 52.35 21.69
N LEU A 207 43.26 51.46 20.91
CA LEU A 207 43.82 50.13 20.63
C LEU A 207 44.87 50.15 19.51
N PHE A 208 44.63 50.93 18.46
CA PHE A 208 45.36 50.84 17.20
C PHE A 208 45.99 52.15 16.73
N GLY A 209 45.78 53.27 17.43
CA GLY A 209 46.28 54.61 17.05
C GLY A 209 47.80 54.74 16.99
N ASN A 210 48.50 53.82 17.67
CA ASN A 210 49.97 53.72 17.65
C ASN A 210 50.52 52.65 16.70
N THR A 211 49.68 52.05 15.85
CA THR A 211 50.09 50.96 14.94
C THR A 211 49.92 51.39 13.48
N ILE A 212 50.99 51.29 12.69
CA ILE A 212 50.98 51.60 11.26
C ILE A 212 50.69 50.34 10.44
N LEU A 213 49.74 50.41 9.50
CA LEU A 213 49.41 49.34 8.57
C LEU A 213 50.24 49.46 7.29
N THR A 214 50.85 48.36 6.86
CA THR A 214 51.67 48.29 5.64
C THR A 214 51.25 47.12 4.75
N LYS A 215 51.53 47.22 3.44
CA LYS A 215 51.21 46.14 2.48
C LYS A 215 52.09 44.90 2.64
N ASN A 216 53.35 45.08 3.01
CA ASN A 216 54.36 44.01 3.02
C ASN A 216 55.09 43.93 4.39
N PRO A 217 55.50 42.73 4.84
CA PRO A 217 56.25 42.58 6.10
C PRO A 217 57.59 43.33 6.12
N LEU A 218 58.27 43.41 4.97
CA LEU A 218 59.54 44.13 4.85
C LEU A 218 59.40 45.63 5.15
N THR A 219 58.29 46.25 4.76
CA THR A 219 58.03 47.66 5.04
C THR A 219 57.66 47.89 6.50
N ALA A 220 56.99 46.93 7.14
CA ALA A 220 56.75 46.96 8.59
C ALA A 220 58.06 46.86 9.40
N TYR A 221 59.00 46.01 8.95
CA TYR A 221 60.33 45.90 9.56
C TYR A 221 61.12 47.21 9.52
N LEU A 222 61.13 47.90 8.37
CA LEU A 222 61.83 49.19 8.23
C LEU A 222 61.24 50.28 9.13
N LEU A 223 59.92 50.35 9.23
CA LEU A 223 59.23 51.29 10.13
C LEU A 223 59.48 50.98 11.62
N SER A 224 59.61 49.70 11.97
CA SER A 224 60.00 49.28 13.32
C SER A 224 61.40 49.75 13.69
N ASN A 225 62.35 49.71 12.74
CA ASN A 225 63.69 50.25 12.95
C ASN A 225 63.70 51.77 13.18
N ASN A 226 62.70 52.49 12.64
CA ASN A 226 62.48 53.92 12.88
C ASN A 226 61.67 54.21 14.16
N GLY A 227 61.41 53.18 15.00
CA GLY A 227 60.75 53.34 16.29
C GLY A 227 59.22 53.28 16.26
N PHE A 228 58.59 52.89 15.15
CA PHE A 228 57.13 52.76 15.05
C PHE A 228 56.66 51.31 15.22
N LYS A 229 55.48 51.09 15.80
CA LYS A 229 54.83 49.77 15.77
C LYS A 229 54.16 49.60 14.41
N ALA A 230 54.48 48.55 13.67
CA ALA A 230 53.94 48.34 12.33
C ALA A 230 53.42 46.92 12.14
N VAL A 231 52.35 46.78 11.36
CA VAL A 231 51.70 45.51 11.02
C VAL A 231 51.56 45.38 9.50
N SER A 232 51.80 44.18 8.97
CA SER A 232 51.50 43.85 7.58
C SER A 232 50.02 43.44 7.43
N THR A 233 49.46 43.57 6.23
CA THR A 233 48.13 42.98 5.92
C THR A 233 48.07 41.46 6.13
N SER A 234 49.21 40.78 6.08
CA SER A 234 49.34 39.34 6.34
C SER A 234 49.34 38.96 7.83
N GLY A 235 49.40 39.93 8.75
CA GLY A 235 49.26 39.71 10.20
C GLY A 235 50.58 39.59 10.98
N GLU A 236 51.72 39.93 10.36
CA GLU A 236 53.00 40.05 11.06
C GLU A 236 53.16 41.44 11.68
N ILE A 237 53.45 41.48 12.98
CA ILE A 237 53.63 42.69 13.77
C ILE A 237 55.07 42.83 14.20
N PHE A 238 55.60 44.04 14.02
CA PHE A 238 56.90 44.44 14.49
C PHE A 238 56.74 45.55 15.53
N PHE A 239 57.26 45.31 16.72
CA PHE A 239 57.26 46.30 17.79
C PHE A 239 58.39 47.32 17.59
N PRO A 240 58.31 48.54 18.15
CA PRO A 240 59.34 49.58 18.00
C PRO A 240 60.76 49.10 18.32
N ASN A 241 61.75 49.65 17.60
CA ASN A 241 63.19 49.36 17.75
C ASN A 241 63.55 47.88 17.59
N LEU A 242 62.79 47.13 16.76
CA LEU A 242 62.98 45.70 16.52
C LEU A 242 62.96 44.84 17.80
N SER A 243 62.25 45.31 18.83
CA SER A 243 62.20 44.64 20.13
C SER A 243 61.62 43.22 20.05
N SER A 244 60.64 42.98 19.18
CA SER A 244 60.10 41.65 18.89
C SER A 244 59.25 41.63 17.62
N MET A 245 59.08 40.43 17.05
CA MET A 245 58.13 40.15 15.97
C MET A 245 57.08 39.16 16.50
N GLN A 246 55.81 39.42 16.22
CA GLN A 246 54.68 38.57 16.58
C GLN A 246 53.86 38.26 15.32
N PHE A 247 53.35 37.03 15.20
CA PHE A 247 52.46 36.64 14.11
C PHE A 247 51.29 35.80 14.65
N ASP A 248 50.14 35.90 14.00
CA ASP A 248 48.98 35.04 14.26
C ASP A 248 48.41 34.56 12.93
N TYR A 249 48.63 33.28 12.62
CA TYR A 249 48.19 32.66 11.38
C TYR A 249 46.84 31.92 11.50
N GLY A 250 46.12 31.99 12.62
CA GLY A 250 44.88 31.21 12.71
C GLY A 250 44.10 31.15 14.03
N SER A 251 44.29 32.07 14.97
CA SER A 251 43.42 32.11 16.16
C SER A 251 41.98 32.45 15.77
N LYS A 252 41.10 31.45 15.77
CA LYS A 252 39.64 31.66 15.73
C LYS A 252 39.16 31.94 17.15
N ILE A 253 38.74 33.17 17.42
CA ILE A 253 37.97 33.49 18.63
C ILE A 253 36.60 32.79 18.46
N ALA A 254 36.36 31.73 19.22
CA ALA A 254 35.09 31.01 19.17
C ALA A 254 33.96 31.88 19.73
N ASP A 255 32.85 32.00 19.00
CA ASP A 255 31.66 32.72 19.46
C ASP A 255 30.85 31.85 20.43
N VAL A 256 31.45 31.55 21.58
CA VAL A 256 30.90 30.70 22.67
C VAL A 256 29.59 31.28 23.22
N THR A 257 29.31 32.56 22.95
CA THR A 257 28.10 33.26 23.39
C THR A 257 26.82 32.71 22.74
N LYS A 258 26.90 32.30 21.46
CA LYS A 258 25.77 31.77 20.70
C LYS A 258 25.38 30.37 21.15
N ASP A 259 26.35 29.55 21.52
CA ASP A 259 26.14 28.19 22.01
C ASP A 259 25.55 28.15 23.44
N LEU A 260 25.78 29.19 24.24
CA LEU A 260 25.23 29.33 25.59
C LEU A 260 23.76 29.79 25.59
N LEU A 261 23.34 30.66 24.66
CA LEU A 261 21.92 31.05 24.52
C LEU A 261 21.03 29.88 24.08
N LEU A 262 21.62 28.87 23.44
CA LEU A 262 20.92 27.65 23.05
C LEU A 262 20.63 26.72 24.23
N SER A 263 21.31 26.86 25.39
CA SER A 263 21.09 25.97 26.55
C SER A 263 19.68 26.09 27.12
N ASP A 264 19.19 27.31 27.26
CA ASP A 264 17.89 27.58 27.89
C ASP A 264 16.74 27.15 26.94
N SER A 265 16.98 27.20 25.63
CA SER A 265 16.05 26.69 24.61
C SER A 265 15.96 25.16 24.61
N ILE A 266 17.09 24.48 24.87
CA ILE A 266 17.14 23.00 24.96
C ILE A 266 16.43 22.51 26.22
N GLU A 267 16.57 23.23 27.34
CA GLU A 267 15.87 22.89 28.59
C GLU A 267 14.35 23.04 28.47
N ASN A 268 13.89 24.10 27.80
CA ASN A 268 12.48 24.25 27.45
C ASN A 268 11.97 23.16 26.50
N LEU A 269 12.76 22.79 25.48
CA LEU A 269 12.43 21.70 24.57
C LEU A 269 12.29 20.37 25.33
N ARG A 270 13.17 20.10 26.30
CA ARG A 270 13.12 18.92 27.16
C ARG A 270 11.83 18.85 27.98
N ASN A 271 11.48 19.94 28.65
CA ASN A 271 10.23 20.02 29.43
C ASN A 271 8.99 19.77 28.56
N ASN A 272 9.01 20.22 27.31
CA ASN A 272 7.93 19.98 26.36
C ASN A 272 7.89 18.52 25.87
N ILE A 273 9.05 17.89 25.65
CA ILE A 273 9.13 16.46 25.31
C ILE A 273 8.60 15.60 26.46
N GLU A 274 8.97 15.89 27.71
CA GLU A 274 8.48 15.12 28.87
C GLU A 274 6.94 15.17 28.98
N LYS A 275 6.35 16.36 28.79
CA LYS A 275 4.87 16.51 28.73
C LYS A 275 4.26 15.72 27.57
N LEU A 276 4.88 15.78 26.38
CA LEU A 276 4.39 15.05 25.21
C LEU A 276 4.51 13.53 25.40
N GLN A 277 5.56 13.05 26.05
CA GLN A 277 5.74 11.65 26.43
C GLN A 277 4.65 11.20 27.41
N GLU A 278 4.32 12.01 28.41
CA GLU A 278 3.24 11.71 29.36
C GLU A 278 1.88 11.61 28.65
N LEU A 279 1.55 12.58 27.79
CA LEU A 279 0.34 12.54 26.96
C LEU A 279 0.30 11.31 26.05
N THR A 280 1.43 10.97 25.43
CA THR A 280 1.54 9.78 24.57
C THR A 280 1.29 8.50 25.37
N ARG A 281 1.77 8.44 26.63
CA ARG A 281 1.54 7.29 27.52
C ARG A 281 0.07 7.14 27.88
N ILE A 282 -0.62 8.25 28.15
CA ILE A 282 -2.07 8.26 28.40
C ILE A 282 -2.81 7.74 27.17
N ARG A 283 -2.49 8.24 25.96
CA ARG A 283 -3.10 7.76 24.71
C ARG A 283 -2.87 6.27 24.44
N ILE A 284 -1.68 5.75 24.75
CA ILE A 284 -1.41 4.31 24.65
C ILE A 284 -2.32 3.51 25.61
N SER A 285 -2.53 3.99 26.84
CA SER A 285 -3.46 3.35 27.77
C SER A 285 -4.92 3.39 27.29
N GLU A 286 -5.34 4.48 26.64
CA GLU A 286 -6.66 4.58 26.00
C GLU A 286 -6.80 3.57 24.84
N LEU A 287 -5.76 3.37 24.04
CA LEU A 287 -5.74 2.34 22.98
C LEU A 287 -5.89 0.94 23.54
N ASP A 288 -5.24 0.63 24.67
CA ASP A 288 -5.37 -0.67 25.32
C ASP A 288 -6.80 -0.92 25.81
N VAL A 289 -7.46 0.09 26.37
CA VAL A 289 -8.87 0.00 26.79
C VAL A 289 -9.77 -0.22 25.57
N LEU A 290 -9.61 0.57 24.52
CA LEU A 290 -10.40 0.42 23.28
C LEU A 290 -10.18 -0.94 22.62
N ASN A 291 -8.96 -1.49 22.67
CA ASN A 291 -8.68 -2.81 22.11
C ASN A 291 -9.32 -3.94 22.94
N ARG A 292 -9.42 -3.79 24.26
CA ARG A 292 -10.16 -4.70 25.15
C ARG A 292 -11.66 -4.64 24.95
N GLU A 293 -12.21 -3.50 24.53
CA GLU A 293 -13.62 -3.38 24.14
C GLU A 293 -13.85 -3.97 22.75
N ARG A 294 -12.95 -3.71 21.80
CA ARG A 294 -13.08 -4.15 20.40
C ARG A 294 -13.01 -5.68 20.21
N THR A 295 -12.10 -6.34 20.91
CA THR A 295 -11.86 -7.79 20.77
C THR A 295 -13.09 -8.67 21.06
N PRO A 296 -13.83 -8.49 22.17
CA PRO A 296 -15.04 -9.27 22.43
C PRO A 296 -16.19 -8.95 21.47
N LEU A 297 -16.27 -7.71 20.96
CA LEU A 297 -17.22 -7.32 19.90
C LEU A 297 -16.97 -8.10 18.61
N GLY A 298 -15.70 -8.25 18.20
CA GLY A 298 -15.31 -9.10 17.08
C GLY A 298 -15.71 -10.57 17.29
N GLY A 299 -15.37 -11.14 18.45
CA GLY A 299 -15.73 -12.52 18.78
C GLY A 299 -17.24 -12.77 18.79
N LYS A 300 -18.04 -11.84 19.32
CA LYS A 300 -19.50 -11.93 19.28
C LYS A 300 -20.04 -11.91 17.84
N LEU A 301 -19.52 -11.02 17.00
CA LEU A 301 -19.90 -10.94 15.58
C LEU A 301 -19.62 -12.27 14.86
N ASP A 302 -18.47 -12.88 15.12
CA ASP A 302 -18.08 -14.17 14.54
C ASP A 302 -19.01 -15.30 15.02
N THR A 303 -19.40 -15.30 16.30
CA THR A 303 -20.36 -16.29 16.82
C THR A 303 -21.74 -16.17 16.18
N PHE A 304 -22.29 -14.95 16.06
CA PHE A 304 -23.60 -14.74 15.45
C PHE A 304 -23.60 -15.00 13.95
N THR A 305 -22.52 -14.66 13.24
CA THR A 305 -22.39 -14.97 11.81
C THR A 305 -22.28 -16.48 11.55
N LEU A 306 -21.60 -17.22 12.43
CA LEU A 306 -21.57 -18.69 12.38
C LEU A 306 -22.94 -19.30 12.68
N GLU A 307 -23.63 -18.82 13.71
CA GLU A 307 -24.98 -19.27 14.06
C GLU A 307 -25.96 -19.05 12.91
N ARG A 308 -25.93 -17.85 12.31
CA ARG A 308 -26.69 -17.52 11.09
C ARG A 308 -26.38 -18.47 9.93
N SER A 309 -25.11 -18.76 9.68
CA SER A 309 -24.69 -19.68 8.62
C SER A 309 -25.26 -21.09 8.82
N ASN A 310 -25.24 -21.58 10.06
CA ASN A 310 -25.79 -22.90 10.40
C ASN A 310 -27.30 -22.96 10.18
N ILE A 311 -28.05 -21.93 10.61
CA ILE A 311 -29.51 -21.87 10.40
C ILE A 311 -29.85 -21.82 8.90
N ILE A 312 -29.08 -21.07 8.10
CA ILE A 312 -29.27 -21.03 6.63
C ILE A 312 -29.05 -22.42 6.01
N LYS A 313 -28.02 -23.17 6.44
CA LYS A 313 -27.80 -24.55 5.97
C LYS A 313 -29.00 -25.45 6.31
N SER A 314 -29.50 -25.37 7.54
CA SER A 314 -30.69 -26.13 7.96
C SER A 314 -31.94 -25.75 7.16
N ILE A 315 -32.14 -24.47 6.83
CA ILE A 315 -33.25 -24.04 5.96
C ILE A 315 -33.12 -24.66 4.56
N ASN A 316 -31.93 -24.63 3.96
CA ASN A 316 -31.71 -25.20 2.63
C ASN A 316 -31.96 -26.72 2.62
N GLU A 317 -31.57 -27.44 3.67
CA GLU A 317 -31.87 -28.87 3.82
C GLU A 317 -33.38 -29.13 3.90
N LEU A 318 -34.11 -28.35 4.70
CA LEU A 318 -35.56 -28.44 4.81
C LEU A 318 -36.27 -28.10 3.49
N GLU A 319 -35.80 -27.09 2.76
CA GLU A 319 -36.32 -26.72 1.45
C GLU A 319 -36.10 -27.84 0.42
N ASN A 320 -34.92 -28.46 0.42
CA ASN A 320 -34.63 -29.62 -0.44
C ASN A 320 -35.55 -30.82 -0.13
N LEU A 321 -35.80 -31.11 1.15
CA LEU A 321 -36.74 -32.14 1.58
C LEU A 321 -38.17 -31.82 1.12
N LEU A 322 -38.59 -30.56 1.22
CA LEU A 322 -39.89 -30.11 0.75
C LEU A 322 -40.05 -30.32 -0.77
N VAL A 323 -39.03 -29.97 -1.56
CA VAL A 323 -39.02 -30.17 -3.01
C VAL A 323 -39.10 -31.65 -3.37
N ALA A 324 -38.34 -32.51 -2.68
CA ALA A 324 -38.38 -33.96 -2.88
C ALA A 324 -39.77 -34.54 -2.56
N ASN A 325 -40.37 -34.16 -1.44
CA ASN A 325 -41.72 -34.59 -1.07
C ASN A 325 -42.78 -34.13 -2.09
N ASN A 326 -42.68 -32.89 -2.57
CA ASN A 326 -43.60 -32.37 -3.58
C ASN A 326 -43.50 -33.13 -4.92
N LYS A 327 -42.29 -33.56 -5.32
CA LYS A 327 -42.12 -34.43 -6.49
C LYS A 327 -42.79 -35.78 -6.30
N ASN A 328 -42.64 -36.40 -5.13
CA ASN A 328 -43.30 -37.67 -4.79
C ASN A 328 -44.83 -37.54 -4.78
N LEU A 329 -45.36 -36.46 -4.21
CA LEU A 329 -46.78 -36.13 -4.23
C LEU A 329 -47.33 -36.06 -5.66
N ASN A 330 -46.66 -35.31 -6.54
CA ASN A 330 -47.07 -35.19 -7.94
C ASN A 330 -47.06 -36.55 -8.66
N MET A 331 -46.06 -37.38 -8.39
CA MET A 331 -45.98 -38.73 -8.94
C MET A 331 -47.15 -39.61 -8.47
N LEU A 332 -47.45 -39.61 -7.16
CA LEU A 332 -48.58 -40.35 -6.61
C LEU A 332 -49.92 -39.87 -7.16
N TYR A 333 -50.13 -38.56 -7.31
CA TYR A 333 -51.33 -38.01 -7.96
C TYR A 333 -51.46 -38.48 -9.41
N THR A 334 -50.36 -38.56 -10.14
CA THR A 334 -50.35 -39.01 -11.55
C THR A 334 -50.71 -40.49 -11.64
N ILE A 335 -50.09 -41.32 -10.79
CA ILE A 335 -50.37 -42.76 -10.71
C ILE A 335 -51.84 -43.00 -10.32
N ASN A 336 -52.38 -42.27 -9.34
CA ASN A 336 -53.78 -42.41 -8.96
C ASN A 336 -54.74 -42.00 -10.07
N LYS A 337 -54.41 -40.97 -10.85
CA LYS A 337 -55.18 -40.57 -12.02
C LYS A 337 -55.21 -41.68 -13.08
N GLU A 338 -54.06 -42.29 -13.38
CA GLU A 338 -53.97 -43.42 -14.32
C GLU A 338 -54.75 -44.64 -13.81
N HIS A 339 -54.61 -45.00 -12.54
CA HIS A 339 -55.38 -46.09 -11.93
C HIS A 339 -56.89 -45.82 -11.96
N SER A 340 -57.33 -44.59 -11.73
CA SER A 340 -58.75 -44.21 -11.84
C SER A 340 -59.25 -44.37 -13.27
N THR A 341 -58.47 -43.96 -14.28
CA THR A 341 -58.86 -44.12 -15.70
C THR A 341 -58.96 -45.60 -16.10
N HIS A 342 -58.02 -46.44 -15.65
CA HIS A 342 -58.09 -47.88 -15.89
C HIS A 342 -59.25 -48.55 -15.17
N LEU A 343 -59.57 -48.11 -13.95
CA LEU A 343 -60.72 -48.59 -13.19
C LEU A 343 -62.03 -48.26 -13.90
N ASP A 344 -62.18 -47.02 -14.39
CA ASP A 344 -63.36 -46.59 -15.15
C ASP A 344 -63.52 -47.37 -16.46
N ASP A 345 -62.42 -47.59 -17.20
CA ASP A 345 -62.42 -48.40 -18.41
C ASP A 345 -62.82 -49.87 -18.15
N ASP A 346 -62.28 -50.48 -17.10
CA ASP A 346 -62.61 -51.86 -16.73
C ASP A 346 -64.06 -51.99 -16.23
N LEU A 347 -64.55 -51.01 -15.47
CA LEU A 347 -65.97 -50.91 -15.07
C LEU A 347 -66.88 -50.78 -16.30
N PHE A 348 -66.51 -49.93 -17.26
CA PHE A 348 -67.27 -49.74 -18.50
C PHE A 348 -67.29 -51.01 -19.37
N ARG A 349 -66.15 -51.72 -19.47
CA ARG A 349 -66.07 -53.01 -20.16
C ARG A 349 -66.92 -54.07 -19.46
N ASN A 350 -66.86 -54.15 -18.12
CA ASN A 350 -67.66 -55.10 -17.35
C ASN A 350 -69.17 -54.80 -17.48
N PHE A 351 -69.55 -53.52 -17.44
CA PHE A 351 -70.92 -53.08 -17.67
C PHE A 351 -71.40 -53.48 -19.07
N ASN A 352 -70.59 -53.26 -20.12
CA ASN A 352 -70.94 -53.66 -21.48
C ASN A 352 -71.00 -55.19 -21.68
N TYR A 353 -70.10 -55.94 -21.05
CA TYR A 353 -70.13 -57.40 -21.05
C TYR A 353 -71.39 -57.93 -20.36
N SER A 354 -71.72 -57.39 -19.19
CA SER A 354 -72.94 -57.72 -18.43
C SER A 354 -74.19 -57.33 -19.21
N LYS A 355 -74.21 -56.18 -19.89
CA LYS A 355 -75.30 -55.75 -20.78
C LYS A 355 -75.48 -56.68 -21.98
N ARG A 356 -74.39 -57.15 -22.59
CA ARG A 356 -74.42 -58.15 -23.67
C ARG A 356 -74.92 -59.50 -23.17
N ARG A 357 -74.42 -59.99 -22.03
CA ARG A 357 -74.93 -61.22 -21.39
C ARG A 357 -76.40 -61.10 -21.04
N PHE A 358 -76.83 -59.98 -20.48
CA PHE A 358 -78.24 -59.73 -20.20
C PHE A 358 -79.09 -59.77 -21.47
N LYS A 359 -78.62 -59.13 -22.56
CA LYS A 359 -79.30 -59.16 -23.87
C LYS A 359 -79.38 -60.57 -24.46
N ILE A 360 -78.31 -61.36 -24.34
CA ILE A 360 -78.25 -62.77 -24.75
C ILE A 360 -79.22 -63.59 -23.89
N ILE A 361 -79.17 -63.48 -22.56
CA ILE A 361 -80.04 -64.19 -21.62
C ILE A 361 -81.51 -63.83 -21.84
N THR A 362 -81.84 -62.57 -22.12
CA THR A 362 -83.20 -62.16 -22.50
C THR A 362 -83.63 -62.77 -23.83
N SER A 363 -82.74 -62.85 -24.82
CA SER A 363 -83.02 -63.44 -26.13
C SER A 363 -83.13 -64.97 -26.08
N THR A 364 -82.34 -65.63 -25.22
CA THR A 364 -82.40 -67.09 -24.99
C THR A 364 -83.57 -67.46 -24.11
N ASN A 365 -83.98 -66.65 -23.12
CA ASN A 365 -85.23 -66.87 -22.40
C ASN A 365 -86.47 -66.70 -23.29
N SER A 366 -86.42 -65.81 -24.30
CA SER A 366 -87.49 -65.72 -25.31
C SER A 366 -87.45 -66.87 -26.33
N ARG A 367 -86.27 -67.45 -26.61
CA ARG A 367 -86.13 -68.62 -27.51
C ARG A 367 -86.43 -69.95 -26.83
N MET A 368 -85.98 -70.18 -25.58
CA MET A 368 -86.27 -71.39 -24.80
C MET A 368 -87.77 -71.55 -24.50
N ASN A 369 -88.53 -70.45 -24.35
CA ASN A 369 -90.00 -70.51 -24.25
C ASN A 369 -90.71 -70.91 -25.56
N ILE A 370 -90.02 -70.85 -26.71
CA ILE A 370 -90.54 -71.23 -28.03
C ILE A 370 -90.01 -72.62 -28.45
N GLU A 371 -88.78 -72.96 -28.09
CA GLU A 371 -88.12 -74.24 -28.41
C GLU A 371 -88.56 -75.41 -27.52
N ILE A 372 -89.11 -75.17 -26.32
CA ILE A 372 -89.74 -76.23 -25.49
C ILE A 372 -91.01 -76.82 -26.15
N LYS A 373 -91.56 -76.18 -27.19
CA LYS A 373 -92.74 -76.67 -27.92
C LYS A 373 -92.42 -77.66 -29.05
N ASN A 374 -91.16 -77.76 -29.47
CA ASN A 374 -90.75 -78.59 -30.60
C ASN A 374 -89.45 -79.33 -30.26
N MET A 375 -89.54 -80.49 -29.61
CA MET A 375 -88.47 -81.48 -29.66
C MET A 375 -88.88 -82.56 -30.66
N ASP A 376 -88.10 -82.76 -31.73
CA ASP A 376 -87.33 -84.00 -31.90
C ASP A 376 -86.60 -84.08 -33.25
N GLU A 377 -85.44 -84.74 -33.17
CA GLU A 377 -84.74 -85.56 -34.18
C GLU A 377 -83.60 -85.01 -35.07
N ARG A 378 -82.47 -85.72 -34.90
CA ARG A 378 -81.37 -86.10 -35.82
C ARG A 378 -80.12 -85.22 -35.87
N ILE A 379 -79.00 -85.79 -35.42
CA ILE A 379 -77.67 -85.49 -35.93
C ILE A 379 -76.95 -86.80 -36.28
N ASP A 380 -76.40 -86.76 -37.48
CA ASP A 380 -75.79 -87.80 -38.30
C ASP A 380 -74.30 -88.01 -37.93
N ILE A 381 -73.84 -89.25 -38.00
CA ILE A 381 -72.49 -89.69 -37.62
C ILE A 381 -71.41 -89.13 -38.57
N GLN A 382 -71.80 -88.58 -39.74
CA GLN A 382 -70.88 -87.90 -40.68
C GLN A 382 -70.40 -86.50 -40.23
N GLU A 383 -71.12 -85.79 -39.37
CA GLU A 383 -70.69 -84.46 -38.90
C GLU A 383 -69.50 -84.55 -37.93
N ILE A 384 -69.42 -85.61 -37.15
CA ILE A 384 -68.34 -85.80 -36.15
C ILE A 384 -66.97 -86.00 -36.83
N MET A 385 -66.92 -86.68 -37.99
CA MET A 385 -65.65 -86.87 -38.72
C MET A 385 -65.13 -85.58 -39.38
N LYS A 386 -66.02 -84.71 -39.87
CA LYS A 386 -65.62 -83.37 -40.36
C LYS A 386 -65.15 -82.46 -39.24
N ILE A 387 -65.81 -82.50 -38.08
CA ILE A 387 -65.43 -81.69 -36.91
C ILE A 387 -64.07 -82.13 -36.35
N GLU A 388 -63.72 -83.42 -36.41
CA GLU A 388 -62.37 -83.88 -36.03
C GLU A 388 -61.27 -83.45 -37.02
N GLU A 389 -61.56 -83.40 -38.31
CA GLU A 389 -60.63 -82.95 -39.35
C GLU A 389 -60.42 -81.42 -39.29
N ASP A 390 -61.50 -80.66 -39.14
CA ASP A 390 -61.48 -79.22 -38.88
C ASP A 390 -60.75 -78.91 -37.56
N GLY A 391 -60.95 -79.74 -36.53
CA GLY A 391 -60.24 -79.62 -35.25
C GLY A 391 -58.72 -79.77 -35.39
N ARG A 392 -58.23 -80.67 -36.26
CA ARG A 392 -56.78 -80.81 -36.52
C ARG A 392 -56.21 -79.64 -37.30
N ILE A 393 -56.96 -79.10 -38.28
CA ILE A 393 -56.54 -77.91 -39.04
C ILE A 393 -56.47 -76.71 -38.09
N ILE A 394 -57.47 -76.50 -37.24
CA ILE A 394 -57.51 -75.43 -36.23
C ILE A 394 -56.35 -75.56 -35.22
N VAL A 395 -55.97 -76.78 -34.82
CA VAL A 395 -54.81 -76.99 -33.93
C VAL A 395 -53.50 -76.61 -34.64
N SER A 396 -53.35 -76.93 -35.93
CA SER A 396 -52.17 -76.53 -36.70
C SER A 396 -52.08 -75.01 -36.90
N GLU A 397 -53.22 -74.35 -37.11
CA GLU A 397 -53.30 -72.89 -37.19
C GLU A 397 -53.03 -72.24 -35.83
N LEU A 398 -53.50 -72.85 -34.73
CA LEU A 398 -53.19 -72.42 -33.37
C LEU A 398 -51.71 -72.50 -33.06
N ASP A 399 -51.00 -73.54 -33.53
CA ASP A 399 -49.55 -73.66 -33.35
C ASP A 399 -48.77 -72.62 -34.16
N ILE A 400 -49.19 -72.32 -35.40
CA ILE A 400 -48.61 -71.24 -36.20
C ILE A 400 -48.85 -69.89 -35.54
N ILE A 401 -50.07 -69.65 -35.04
CA ILE A 401 -50.44 -68.43 -34.32
C ILE A 401 -49.66 -68.31 -33.01
N ASN A 402 -49.48 -69.39 -32.25
CA ASN A 402 -48.70 -69.39 -31.01
C ASN A 402 -47.22 -69.11 -31.27
N ASN A 403 -46.64 -69.66 -32.33
CA ASN A 403 -45.27 -69.36 -32.72
C ASN A 403 -45.12 -67.88 -33.12
N ARG A 404 -46.09 -67.33 -33.85
CA ARG A 404 -46.12 -65.91 -34.21
C ARG A 404 -46.34 -65.01 -32.99
N LEU A 405 -47.15 -65.43 -32.03
CA LEU A 405 -47.36 -64.77 -30.74
C LEU A 405 -46.08 -64.74 -29.91
N ASN A 406 -45.33 -65.84 -29.88
CA ASN A 406 -44.05 -65.91 -29.16
C ASN A 406 -42.98 -65.02 -29.82
N GLN A 407 -42.92 -64.99 -31.16
CA GLN A 407 -42.06 -64.03 -31.87
C GLN A 407 -42.46 -62.57 -31.58
N LEU A 408 -43.76 -62.26 -31.59
CA LEU A 408 -44.29 -60.93 -31.23
C LEU A 408 -44.00 -60.55 -29.77
N LYS A 409 -44.03 -61.51 -28.84
CA LYS A 409 -43.65 -61.28 -27.43
C LYS A 409 -42.16 -60.98 -27.29
N LEU A 410 -41.29 -61.68 -28.01
CA LEU A 410 -39.86 -61.42 -28.02
C LEU A 410 -39.54 -60.03 -28.59
N THR A 411 -40.15 -59.66 -29.72
CA THR A 411 -39.96 -58.32 -30.31
C THR A 411 -40.55 -57.22 -29.43
N HIS A 412 -41.70 -57.45 -28.79
CA HIS A 412 -42.27 -56.52 -27.83
C HIS A 412 -41.35 -56.30 -26.61
N SER A 413 -40.74 -57.37 -26.10
CA SER A 413 -39.77 -57.28 -24.99
C SER A 413 -38.52 -56.49 -25.39
N MET A 414 -37.99 -56.71 -26.60
CA MET A 414 -36.86 -55.93 -27.13
C MET A 414 -37.23 -54.46 -27.32
N LEU A 415 -38.39 -54.16 -27.91
CA LEU A 415 -38.89 -52.80 -28.09
C LEU A 415 -39.11 -52.10 -26.76
N LYS A 416 -39.64 -52.80 -25.75
CA LYS A 416 -39.83 -52.27 -24.40
C LYS A 416 -38.51 -51.89 -23.74
N ASN A 417 -37.49 -52.75 -23.81
CA ASN A 417 -36.15 -52.43 -23.32
C ASN A 417 -35.52 -51.24 -24.05
N ASN A 418 -35.71 -51.15 -25.37
CA ASN A 418 -35.23 -50.00 -26.14
C ASN A 418 -35.94 -48.71 -25.72
N ILE A 419 -37.27 -48.73 -25.53
CA ILE A 419 -38.03 -47.59 -25.02
C ILE A 419 -37.55 -47.19 -23.63
N GLU A 420 -37.32 -48.13 -22.71
CA GLU A 420 -36.79 -47.83 -21.37
C GLU A 420 -35.39 -47.19 -21.42
N ASN A 421 -34.50 -47.69 -22.29
CA ASN A 421 -33.18 -47.11 -22.49
C ASN A 421 -33.25 -45.70 -23.10
N THR A 422 -34.06 -45.51 -24.15
CA THR A 422 -34.28 -44.18 -24.75
C THR A 422 -34.90 -43.21 -23.74
N THR A 423 -35.82 -43.68 -22.90
CA THR A 423 -36.44 -42.86 -21.85
C THR A 423 -35.43 -42.47 -20.77
N ARG A 424 -34.51 -43.38 -20.39
CA ARG A 424 -33.41 -43.04 -19.47
C ARG A 424 -32.48 -41.98 -20.04
N VAL A 425 -32.08 -42.11 -21.31
CA VAL A 425 -31.23 -41.12 -21.99
C VAL A 425 -31.95 -39.78 -22.10
N TYR A 426 -33.23 -39.78 -22.46
CA TYR A 426 -34.07 -38.59 -22.53
C TYR A 426 -34.19 -37.89 -21.17
N ASN A 427 -34.42 -38.64 -20.09
CA ASN A 427 -34.50 -38.08 -18.74
C ASN A 427 -33.17 -37.50 -18.26
N LYS A 428 -32.04 -38.13 -18.59
CA LYS A 428 -30.71 -37.60 -18.26
C LYS A 428 -30.44 -36.31 -19.02
N SER A 429 -30.73 -36.27 -20.32
CA SER A 429 -30.61 -35.06 -21.14
C SER A 429 -31.54 -33.94 -20.63
N ARG A 430 -32.76 -34.27 -20.19
CA ARG A 430 -33.69 -33.30 -19.59
C ARG A 430 -33.18 -32.73 -18.26
N GLN A 431 -32.52 -33.55 -17.43
CA GLN A 431 -31.89 -33.09 -16.19
C GLN A 431 -30.71 -32.15 -16.46
N GLU A 432 -29.89 -32.45 -17.47
CA GLU A 432 -28.80 -31.58 -17.91
C GLU A 432 -29.36 -30.24 -18.45
N ASP A 433 -30.45 -30.28 -19.23
CA ASP A 433 -31.16 -29.08 -19.72
C ASP A 433 -31.71 -28.21 -18.59
N ASP A 434 -32.28 -28.83 -17.55
CA ASP A 434 -32.81 -28.11 -16.39
C ASP A 434 -31.66 -27.52 -15.55
N GLN A 435 -30.52 -28.20 -15.42
CA GLN A 435 -29.31 -27.65 -14.80
C GLN A 435 -28.77 -26.44 -15.57
N ILE A 436 -28.68 -26.54 -16.90
CA ILE A 436 -28.21 -25.44 -17.76
C ILE A 436 -29.15 -24.23 -17.65
N LYS A 437 -30.47 -24.45 -17.56
CA LYS A 437 -31.43 -23.36 -17.33
C LYS A 437 -31.23 -22.67 -15.98
N ILE A 438 -30.97 -23.43 -14.91
CA ILE A 438 -30.69 -22.87 -13.58
C ILE A 438 -29.39 -22.05 -13.63
N GLU A 439 -28.32 -22.60 -14.21
CA GLU A 439 -27.03 -21.90 -14.32
C GLU A 439 -27.16 -20.62 -15.16
N LYS A 440 -27.98 -20.65 -16.23
CA LYS A 440 -28.29 -19.47 -17.04
C LYS A 440 -29.03 -18.39 -16.24
N ILE A 441 -30.01 -18.78 -15.42
CA ILE A 441 -30.74 -17.84 -14.56
C ILE A 441 -29.79 -17.21 -13.54
N GLU A 442 -28.90 -18.00 -12.94
CA GLU A 442 -27.94 -17.53 -11.96
C GLU A 442 -26.90 -16.57 -12.58
N ARG A 443 -26.36 -16.92 -13.75
CA ARG A 443 -25.48 -16.03 -14.53
C ARG A 443 -26.17 -14.74 -14.97
N ASN A 444 -27.43 -14.80 -15.40
CA ASN A 444 -28.20 -13.60 -15.75
C ASN A 444 -28.41 -12.69 -14.54
N ARG A 445 -28.63 -13.26 -13.34
CA ARG A 445 -28.77 -12.48 -12.11
C ARG A 445 -27.46 -11.79 -11.72
N ILE A 446 -26.32 -12.46 -11.92
CA ILE A 446 -24.99 -11.86 -11.72
C ILE A 446 -24.75 -10.74 -12.73
N LEU A 447 -25.13 -10.95 -14.00
CA LEU A 447 -25.02 -9.96 -15.06
C LEU A 447 -25.89 -8.72 -14.76
N GLU A 448 -27.14 -8.89 -14.30
CA GLU A 448 -28.02 -7.79 -13.91
C GLU A 448 -27.43 -6.98 -12.74
N LYS A 449 -26.85 -7.64 -11.73
CA LYS A 449 -26.15 -6.95 -10.64
C LYS A 449 -24.93 -6.18 -11.16
N ALA A 450 -24.14 -6.76 -12.05
CA ALA A 450 -22.99 -6.09 -12.64
C ALA A 450 -23.40 -4.86 -13.48
N ILE A 451 -24.50 -4.96 -14.24
CA ILE A 451 -25.07 -3.85 -15.00
C ILE A 451 -25.61 -2.75 -14.07
N SER A 452 -26.28 -3.11 -12.97
CA SER A 452 -26.75 -2.14 -11.98
C SER A 452 -25.58 -1.38 -11.35
N ASN A 453 -24.58 -2.10 -10.85
CA ASN A 453 -23.38 -1.50 -10.28
C ASN A 453 -22.65 -0.61 -11.30
N GLY A 454 -22.60 -1.04 -12.57
CA GLY A 454 -22.03 -0.24 -13.65
C GLY A 454 -22.77 1.09 -13.86
N LYS A 455 -24.12 1.08 -13.83
CA LYS A 455 -24.94 2.29 -13.92
C LYS A 455 -24.77 3.21 -12.71
N ASP A 456 -24.66 2.64 -11.51
CA ASP A 456 -24.45 3.42 -10.29
C ASP A 456 -23.10 4.15 -10.36
N ILE A 457 -22.03 3.44 -10.75
CA ILE A 457 -20.69 4.03 -10.97
C ILE A 457 -20.73 5.09 -12.08
N GLU A 458 -21.44 4.84 -13.18
CA GLU A 458 -21.56 5.79 -14.29
C GLU A 458 -22.33 7.06 -13.87
N SER A 459 -23.34 6.91 -13.00
CA SER A 459 -24.07 8.05 -12.41
C SER A 459 -23.17 8.85 -11.47
N GLU A 460 -22.37 8.19 -10.64
CA GLU A 460 -21.43 8.85 -9.73
C GLU A 460 -20.34 9.60 -10.50
N LEU A 461 -19.80 8.98 -11.55
CA LEU A 461 -18.83 9.59 -12.45
C LEU A 461 -19.40 10.78 -13.20
N ARG A 462 -20.69 10.74 -13.58
CA ARG A 462 -21.39 11.89 -14.17
C ARG A 462 -21.55 13.04 -13.18
N THR A 463 -21.91 12.77 -11.92
CA THR A 463 -21.99 13.83 -10.89
C THR A 463 -20.62 14.43 -10.57
N LEU A 464 -19.55 13.64 -10.62
CA LEU A 464 -18.19 14.12 -10.44
C LEU A 464 -17.75 15.01 -11.62
N ARG A 465 -18.11 14.66 -12.85
CA ARG A 465 -17.88 15.50 -14.03
C ARG A 465 -18.67 16.80 -14.00
N GLU A 466 -19.92 16.76 -13.56
CA GLU A 466 -20.73 17.98 -13.40
C GLU A 466 -20.11 18.91 -12.34
N LYS A 467 -19.59 18.37 -11.22
CA LYS A 467 -18.83 19.15 -10.24
C LYS A 467 -17.51 19.69 -10.80
N GLU A 468 -16.82 18.91 -11.62
CA GLU A 468 -15.59 19.34 -12.29
C GLU A 468 -15.89 20.51 -13.24
N ASP A 469 -16.94 20.42 -14.06
CA ASP A 469 -17.39 21.48 -14.96
C ASP A 469 -17.85 22.73 -14.19
N GLU A 470 -18.54 22.57 -13.05
CA GLU A 470 -18.88 23.70 -12.16
C GLU A 470 -17.62 24.39 -11.61
N ILE A 471 -16.60 23.63 -11.20
CA ILE A 471 -15.32 24.17 -10.74
C ILE A 471 -14.59 24.87 -11.90
N ILE A 472 -14.62 24.32 -13.11
CA ILE A 472 -14.02 24.93 -14.31
C ILE A 472 -14.74 26.25 -14.67
N GLN A 473 -16.07 26.31 -14.55
CA GLN A 473 -16.82 27.55 -14.75
C GLN A 473 -16.58 28.57 -13.64
N ALA A 474 -16.48 28.13 -12.38
CA ALA A 474 -16.14 28.99 -11.25
C ALA A 474 -14.71 29.56 -11.38
N THR A 475 -13.77 28.75 -11.85
CA THR A 475 -12.38 29.19 -12.09
C THR A 475 -12.26 30.08 -13.32
N SER A 476 -13.01 29.84 -14.40
CA SER A 476 -13.02 30.73 -15.56
C SER A 476 -13.62 32.10 -15.24
N THR A 477 -14.71 32.16 -14.47
CA THR A 477 -15.28 33.43 -13.99
C THR A 477 -14.37 34.16 -13.01
N THR A 478 -13.68 33.42 -12.13
CA THR A 478 -12.65 34.00 -11.24
C THR A 478 -11.47 34.54 -12.03
N TYR A 479 -11.06 33.84 -13.10
CA TYR A 479 -10.00 34.29 -14.00
C TYR A 479 -10.39 35.54 -14.78
N SER A 480 -11.63 35.64 -15.27
CA SER A 480 -12.14 36.87 -15.90
C SER A 480 -12.16 38.05 -14.93
N ARG A 481 -12.60 37.85 -13.68
CA ARG A 481 -12.52 38.87 -12.63
C ARG A 481 -11.08 39.28 -12.31
N LEU A 482 -10.16 38.31 -12.31
CA LEU A 482 -8.75 38.58 -12.08
C LEU A 482 -8.15 39.40 -13.23
N GLN A 483 -8.54 39.14 -14.48
CA GLN A 483 -8.18 39.98 -15.62
C GLN A 483 -8.77 41.39 -15.53
N GLU A 484 -10.02 41.54 -15.08
CA GLU A 484 -10.62 42.86 -14.84
C GLU A 484 -9.84 43.64 -13.78
N TYR A 485 -9.50 43.01 -12.65
CA TYR A 485 -8.67 43.62 -11.62
C TYR A 485 -7.25 43.92 -12.10
N GLU A 486 -6.64 43.06 -12.92
CA GLU A 486 -5.33 43.36 -13.53
C GLU A 486 -5.38 44.58 -14.45
N ILE A 487 -6.46 44.74 -15.22
CA ILE A 487 -6.67 45.93 -16.05
C ILE A 487 -6.88 47.17 -15.17
N GLU A 488 -7.62 47.05 -14.07
CA GLU A 488 -7.87 48.15 -13.13
C GLU A 488 -6.60 48.55 -12.37
N ILE A 489 -5.80 47.58 -11.91
CA ILE A 489 -4.48 47.78 -11.31
C ILE A 489 -3.53 48.43 -12.32
N LYS A 490 -3.54 48.03 -13.59
CA LYS A 490 -2.76 48.71 -14.64
C LYS A 490 -3.17 50.17 -14.80
N LYS A 491 -4.46 50.48 -14.80
CA LYS A 491 -4.96 51.87 -14.84
C LYS A 491 -4.54 52.67 -13.61
N LEU A 492 -4.61 52.06 -12.42
CA LEU A 492 -4.18 52.69 -11.17
C LEU A 492 -2.66 52.93 -11.16
N ASN A 493 -1.85 51.98 -11.62
CA ASN A 493 -0.40 52.14 -11.74
C ASN A 493 -0.03 53.20 -12.79
N GLU A 494 -0.80 53.35 -13.87
CA GLU A 494 -0.61 54.43 -14.84
C GLU A 494 -0.97 55.80 -14.24
N LEU A 495 -2.03 55.88 -13.44
CA LEU A 495 -2.41 57.07 -12.67
C LEU A 495 -1.35 57.41 -11.61
N GLU A 496 -0.86 56.43 -10.87
CA GLU A 496 0.22 56.59 -9.89
C GLU A 496 1.50 57.06 -10.58
N LYS A 497 1.85 56.51 -11.75
CA LYS A 497 2.98 57.01 -12.54
C LYS A 497 2.77 58.44 -13.02
N LYS A 498 1.55 58.84 -13.39
CA LYS A 498 1.25 60.23 -13.77
C LYS A 498 1.38 61.17 -12.56
N LEU A 499 0.76 60.82 -11.44
CA LEU A 499 0.85 61.60 -10.19
C LEU A 499 2.28 61.65 -9.66
N GLY A 500 3.04 60.55 -9.77
CA GLY A 500 4.45 60.51 -9.41
C GLY A 500 5.32 61.37 -10.33
N LYS A 501 5.00 61.45 -11.63
CA LYS A 501 5.65 62.40 -12.55
C LYS A 501 5.32 63.84 -12.18
N GLU A 502 4.07 64.16 -11.88
CA GLU A 502 3.64 65.49 -11.44
C GLU A 502 4.27 65.87 -10.09
N SER A 503 4.34 64.95 -9.13
CA SER A 503 4.99 65.14 -7.84
C SER A 503 6.49 65.36 -7.99
N ASN A 504 7.15 64.58 -8.85
CA ASN A 504 8.57 64.77 -9.14
C ASN A 504 8.84 66.08 -9.90
N GLN A 505 7.91 66.51 -10.76
CA GLN A 505 7.97 67.80 -11.43
C GLN A 505 7.85 68.93 -10.40
N LEU A 506 6.88 68.84 -9.49
CA LEU A 506 6.69 69.78 -8.38
C LEU A 506 7.87 69.79 -7.42
N GLU A 507 8.47 68.64 -7.10
CA GLU A 507 9.68 68.58 -6.27
C GLU A 507 10.88 69.19 -6.97
N LYS A 508 11.02 68.99 -8.28
CA LYS A 508 12.03 69.68 -9.09
C LYS A 508 11.77 71.18 -9.09
N ASP A 509 10.53 71.62 -9.30
CA ASP A 509 10.16 73.03 -9.30
C ASP A 509 10.38 73.66 -7.91
N ILE A 510 10.08 72.95 -6.81
CA ILE A 510 10.42 73.36 -5.45
C ILE A 510 11.94 73.40 -5.24
N GLY A 511 12.68 72.43 -5.80
CA GLY A 511 14.13 72.39 -5.76
C GLY A 511 14.77 73.54 -6.54
N PHE A 512 14.25 73.83 -7.74
CA PHE A 512 14.63 74.98 -8.56
C PHE A 512 14.25 76.28 -7.86
N LEU A 513 13.05 76.41 -7.30
CA LEU A 513 12.65 77.59 -6.52
C LEU A 513 13.49 77.75 -5.25
N ARG A 514 13.88 76.66 -4.57
CA ARG A 514 14.80 76.72 -3.42
C ARG A 514 16.20 77.12 -3.84
N LYS A 515 16.69 76.58 -4.96
CA LYS A 515 17.97 76.96 -5.54
C LYS A 515 17.93 78.42 -5.99
N ASP A 516 16.87 78.85 -6.66
CA ASP A 516 16.66 80.23 -7.08
C ASP A 516 16.54 81.15 -5.86
N ILE A 517 15.88 80.74 -4.77
CA ILE A 517 15.86 81.48 -3.51
C ILE A 517 17.27 81.57 -2.91
N LEU A 518 18.02 80.47 -2.87
CA LEU A 518 19.40 80.46 -2.36
C LEU A 518 20.35 81.26 -3.24
N ASP A 519 20.21 81.18 -4.56
CA ASP A 519 20.97 81.94 -5.55
C ASP A 519 20.55 83.42 -5.49
N LEU A 520 19.28 83.75 -5.28
CA LEU A 520 18.79 85.12 -5.05
C LEU A 520 19.19 85.65 -3.67
N GLU A 521 19.30 84.83 -2.63
CA GLU A 521 19.80 85.20 -1.31
C GLU A 521 21.32 85.38 -1.33
N TYR A 522 22.03 84.52 -2.03
CA TYR A 522 23.46 84.60 -2.24
C TYR A 522 23.80 85.79 -3.14
N GLN A 523 23.07 86.01 -4.24
CA GLN A 523 23.14 87.23 -5.05
C GLN A 523 22.75 88.44 -4.20
N LYS A 524 21.65 88.43 -3.44
CA LYS A 524 21.31 89.52 -2.53
C LYS A 524 22.45 89.80 -1.56
N MET A 525 23.08 88.79 -0.96
CA MET A 525 24.18 88.94 0.00
C MET A 525 25.45 89.45 -0.67
N ASN A 526 25.82 88.91 -1.84
CA ASN A 526 26.95 89.32 -2.64
C ASN A 526 26.79 90.72 -3.20
N GLN A 527 25.65 91.02 -3.84
CA GLN A 527 25.32 92.36 -4.29
C GLN A 527 25.19 93.33 -3.08
N THR A 528 24.77 92.88 -1.89
CA THR A 528 24.74 93.71 -0.64
C THR A 528 26.13 93.96 -0.05
N ASN A 529 27.05 93.02 -0.19
CA ASN A 529 28.44 93.18 0.21
C ASN A 529 29.24 94.02 -0.80
N ASP A 530 28.93 93.91 -2.10
CA ASP A 530 29.52 94.73 -3.15
C ASP A 530 28.93 96.15 -3.19
N LEU A 531 27.63 96.31 -2.88
CA LEU A 531 26.99 97.59 -2.47
C LEU A 531 27.79 98.33 -1.42
N ALA A 532 28.19 97.57 -0.39
CA ALA A 532 28.75 98.11 0.81
C ALA A 532 30.23 98.49 0.61
N ARG A 533 30.93 97.86 -0.35
CA ARG A 533 32.33 98.16 -0.67
C ARG A 533 32.51 99.22 -1.77
N LEU A 534 31.55 99.38 -2.69
CA LEU A 534 31.63 100.33 -3.82
C LEU A 534 30.56 101.42 -3.79
N GLY A 535 29.73 101.46 -2.75
CA GLY A 535 28.66 102.44 -2.63
C GLY A 535 27.47 102.21 -3.56
N HIS A 536 27.38 101.15 -4.40
CA HIS A 536 26.12 100.46 -4.75
C HIS A 536 26.27 99.06 -5.48
N LYS A 537 25.16 98.30 -5.56
CA LYS A 537 24.86 96.83 -5.69
C LYS A 537 25.20 96.21 -7.06
N SER A 538 26.12 95.23 -7.17
CA SER A 538 26.04 94.00 -8.02
C SER A 538 27.37 93.42 -8.56
N LEU A 539 27.36 92.10 -8.88
CA LEU A 539 28.50 91.17 -9.02
C LEU A 539 28.37 90.25 -10.27
N LEU A 540 29.48 89.94 -10.96
CA LEU A 540 29.75 88.82 -11.91
C LEU A 540 31.29 88.52 -11.86
N GLU A 541 31.87 87.32 -12.06
CA GLU A 541 31.73 86.27 -13.12
C GLU A 541 32.38 84.91 -12.68
N SER A 542 32.04 83.77 -13.31
CA SER A 542 32.37 82.36 -12.90
C SER A 542 33.13 81.51 -13.94
N PHE A 543 33.68 80.34 -13.54
CA PHE A 543 34.42 79.36 -14.40
C PHE A 543 33.56 78.16 -14.90
N ASP A 544 34.05 77.48 -15.94
CA ASP A 544 33.37 76.46 -16.77
C ASP A 544 33.49 74.99 -16.25
N VAL A 545 32.35 74.33 -16.00
CA VAL A 545 32.19 72.98 -15.40
C VAL A 545 31.61 71.96 -16.43
N ASP A 546 31.33 72.39 -17.67
CA ASP A 546 30.43 71.63 -18.56
C ASP A 546 31.02 70.32 -19.12
N ASN A 547 32.33 70.23 -19.28
CA ASN A 547 32.95 69.03 -19.88
C ASN A 547 32.95 67.80 -18.95
N LEU A 548 33.22 67.99 -17.65
CA LEU A 548 33.29 66.87 -16.69
C LEU A 548 31.90 66.25 -16.44
N TYR A 549 30.87 67.10 -16.43
CA TYR A 549 29.48 66.65 -16.29
C TYR A 549 29.03 65.82 -17.49
N ARG A 550 29.47 66.16 -18.71
CA ARG A 550 29.12 65.41 -19.92
C ARG A 550 29.68 63.98 -19.88
N GLU A 551 30.94 63.81 -19.49
CA GLU A 551 31.58 62.49 -19.41
C GLU A 551 30.90 61.58 -18.38
N LEU A 552 30.65 62.09 -17.16
CA LEU A 552 29.95 61.34 -16.11
C LEU A 552 28.51 60.98 -16.49
N LYS A 553 27.84 61.84 -17.27
CA LYS A 553 26.47 61.59 -17.73
C LYS A 553 26.41 60.50 -18.79
N GLU A 554 27.36 60.46 -19.71
CA GLU A 554 27.44 59.39 -20.72
C GLU A 554 27.74 58.03 -20.08
N GLU A 555 28.63 57.98 -19.07
CA GLU A 555 28.92 56.76 -18.33
C GLU A 555 27.70 56.29 -17.52
N TYR A 556 26.99 57.22 -16.88
CA TYR A 556 25.77 56.92 -16.11
C TYR A 556 24.64 56.34 -16.99
N GLU A 557 24.33 56.96 -18.13
CA GLU A 557 23.27 56.46 -19.03
C GLU A 557 23.63 55.08 -19.62
N ASN A 558 24.91 54.82 -19.90
CA ASN A 558 25.36 53.50 -20.40
C ASN A 558 25.21 52.36 -19.38
N ILE A 559 25.33 52.66 -18.08
CA ILE A 559 25.23 51.67 -17.00
C ILE A 559 23.77 51.48 -16.57
N ARG A 560 22.99 52.57 -16.56
CA ARG A 560 21.61 52.61 -16.04
C ARG A 560 20.69 51.55 -16.67
N ASP A 561 20.75 51.37 -17.99
CA ASP A 561 19.89 50.42 -18.71
C ASP A 561 20.34 48.95 -18.55
N LYS A 562 21.55 48.71 -18.02
CA LYS A 562 22.11 47.36 -17.82
C LYS A 562 21.97 46.86 -16.37
N VAL A 563 21.59 47.72 -15.43
CA VAL A 563 21.45 47.37 -14.02
C VAL A 563 20.02 46.92 -13.75
N ASN A 564 19.85 45.65 -13.40
CA ASN A 564 18.57 45.14 -12.90
C ASN A 564 18.40 45.49 -11.42
N PHE A 565 17.66 46.56 -11.14
CA PHE A 565 17.40 47.05 -9.78
C PHE A 565 16.54 46.12 -8.90
N ARG A 566 15.97 45.03 -9.47
CA ARG A 566 15.20 44.01 -8.74
C ARG A 566 15.92 42.67 -8.66
N ALA A 567 17.22 42.65 -8.94
CA ALA A 567 18.02 41.44 -8.96
C ALA A 567 18.07 40.76 -7.58
N ASP A 568 18.04 41.53 -6.50
CA ASP A 568 17.96 41.06 -5.12
C ASP A 568 16.63 40.36 -4.82
N GLU A 569 15.49 40.96 -5.18
CA GLU A 569 14.16 40.34 -5.04
C GLU A 569 14.04 39.06 -5.90
N THR A 570 14.45 39.14 -7.17
CA THR A 570 14.37 38.01 -8.10
C THR A 570 15.31 36.87 -7.69
N TYR A 571 16.48 37.19 -7.11
CA TYR A 571 17.40 36.19 -6.60
C TYR A 571 16.81 35.41 -5.42
N LEU A 572 16.07 36.08 -4.53
CA LEU A 572 15.37 35.43 -3.40
C LEU A 572 14.28 34.46 -3.89
N GLU A 573 13.49 34.84 -4.89
CA GLU A 573 12.49 33.95 -5.49
C GLU A 573 13.13 32.73 -6.16
N ILE A 574 14.22 32.94 -6.94
CA ILE A 574 14.93 31.87 -7.62
C ILE A 574 15.58 30.89 -6.63
N ILE A 575 16.20 31.39 -5.54
CA ILE A 575 16.86 30.52 -4.57
C ILE A 575 15.85 29.70 -3.76
N GLU A 576 14.68 30.26 -3.44
CA GLU A 576 13.58 29.52 -2.81
C GLU A 576 13.01 28.44 -3.73
N GLY A 577 12.75 28.79 -5.00
CA GLY A 577 12.33 27.81 -6.00
C GLY A 577 13.36 26.70 -6.21
N TYR A 578 14.65 27.05 -6.27
CA TYR A 578 15.74 26.09 -6.37
C TYR A 578 15.78 25.15 -5.16
N ARG A 579 15.63 25.67 -3.93
CA ARG A 579 15.60 24.86 -2.71
C ARG A 579 14.44 23.87 -2.74
N GLY A 580 13.24 24.32 -3.06
CA GLY A 580 12.06 23.44 -3.16
C GLY A 580 12.22 22.35 -4.22
N LEU A 581 12.79 22.68 -5.39
CA LEU A 581 13.09 21.68 -6.43
C LEU A 581 14.21 20.72 -6.00
N SER A 582 15.22 21.20 -5.27
CA SER A 582 16.30 20.36 -4.73
C SER A 582 15.78 19.36 -3.70
N ASP A 583 14.94 19.81 -2.78
CA ASP A 583 14.30 18.95 -1.77
C ASP A 583 13.41 17.90 -2.43
N LYS A 584 12.60 18.30 -3.42
CA LYS A 584 11.78 17.36 -4.19
C LYS A 584 12.61 16.34 -4.95
N ARG A 585 13.73 16.76 -5.56
CA ARG A 585 14.66 15.84 -6.24
C ARG A 585 15.27 14.85 -5.24
N ASN A 586 15.72 15.32 -4.09
CA ASN A 586 16.32 14.45 -3.07
C ASN A 586 15.30 13.42 -2.55
N HIS A 587 14.04 13.83 -2.36
CA HIS A 587 12.98 12.90 -1.97
C HIS A 587 12.70 11.83 -3.03
N LEU A 588 12.64 12.20 -4.31
CA LEU A 588 12.49 11.25 -5.41
C LEU A 588 13.68 10.29 -5.52
N GLU A 589 14.90 10.76 -5.26
CA GLU A 589 16.09 9.92 -5.19
C GLU A 589 16.01 8.91 -4.04
N GLU A 590 15.54 9.33 -2.87
CA GLU A 590 15.30 8.44 -1.72
C GLU A 590 14.24 7.38 -2.04
N GLU A 591 13.11 7.77 -2.62
CA GLU A 591 12.05 6.84 -3.05
C GLU A 591 12.57 5.84 -4.10
N ARG A 592 13.32 6.30 -5.11
CA ARG A 592 13.93 5.42 -6.11
C ARG A 592 14.85 4.41 -5.43
N ASN A 593 15.74 4.86 -4.55
CA ASN A 593 16.68 3.98 -3.86
C ASN A 593 15.95 2.96 -2.97
N SER A 594 14.85 3.37 -2.31
CA SER A 594 14.02 2.44 -1.54
C SER A 594 13.39 1.36 -2.42
N ILE A 595 12.89 1.72 -3.62
CA ILE A 595 12.31 0.76 -4.56
C ILE A 595 13.39 -0.20 -5.09
N VAL A 596 14.58 0.31 -5.43
CA VAL A 596 15.70 -0.51 -5.88
C VAL A 596 16.12 -1.51 -4.81
N ASN A 597 16.28 -1.05 -3.57
CA ASN A 597 16.61 -1.92 -2.44
C ASN A 597 15.55 -3.01 -2.21
N PHE A 598 14.27 -2.65 -2.32
CA PHE A 598 13.18 -3.62 -2.22
C PHE A 598 13.23 -4.66 -3.34
N ILE A 599 13.51 -4.26 -4.58
CA ILE A 599 13.68 -5.19 -5.71
C ILE A 599 14.87 -6.14 -5.46
N GLU A 600 15.99 -5.63 -4.96
CA GLU A 600 17.15 -6.45 -4.63
C GLU A 600 16.87 -7.45 -3.49
N GLU A 601 16.13 -7.02 -2.47
CA GLU A 601 15.73 -7.86 -1.35
C GLU A 601 14.83 -9.01 -1.81
N ILE A 602 13.77 -8.69 -2.58
CA ILE A 602 12.88 -9.70 -3.18
C ILE A 602 13.65 -10.60 -4.15
N GLY A 603 14.61 -10.06 -4.91
CA GLY A 603 15.48 -10.82 -5.79
C GLY A 603 16.29 -11.89 -5.03
N LYS A 604 16.92 -11.49 -3.93
CA LYS A 604 17.68 -12.41 -3.05
C LYS A 604 16.77 -13.44 -2.38
N GLU A 605 15.60 -13.03 -1.88
CA GLU A 605 14.65 -13.95 -1.26
C GLU A 605 14.16 -15.01 -2.26
N LYS A 606 13.82 -14.59 -3.49
CA LYS A 606 13.44 -15.49 -4.58
C LYS A 606 14.55 -16.48 -4.93
N GLU A 607 15.80 -16.02 -5.01
CA GLU A 607 16.97 -16.86 -5.29
C GLU A 607 17.19 -17.92 -4.20
N ASN A 608 17.13 -17.50 -2.93
CA ASN A 608 17.27 -18.41 -1.79
C ASN A 608 16.15 -19.46 -1.74
N LEU A 609 14.89 -19.03 -1.90
CA LEU A 609 13.75 -19.95 -1.94
C LEU A 609 13.88 -20.97 -3.08
N PHE A 610 14.33 -20.54 -4.26
CA PHE A 610 14.58 -21.46 -5.37
C PHE A 610 15.70 -22.45 -5.05
N LYS A 611 16.85 -21.99 -4.53
CA LYS A 611 17.97 -22.87 -4.17
C LYS A 611 17.59 -23.89 -3.11
N ASP A 612 16.84 -23.47 -2.09
CA ASP A 612 16.35 -24.36 -1.03
C ASP A 612 15.37 -25.40 -1.57
N ALA A 613 14.43 -24.97 -2.43
CA ALA A 613 13.47 -25.87 -3.06
C ALA A 613 14.18 -26.85 -4.03
N PHE A 614 15.11 -26.36 -4.84
CA PHE A 614 15.90 -27.15 -5.77
C PHE A 614 16.69 -28.23 -5.04
N LYS A 615 17.40 -27.85 -3.97
CA LYS A 615 18.19 -28.77 -3.15
C LYS A 615 17.31 -29.85 -2.50
N LYS A 616 16.18 -29.44 -1.92
CA LYS A 616 15.24 -30.37 -1.28
C LYS A 616 14.67 -31.39 -2.27
N VAL A 617 14.36 -30.96 -3.50
CA VAL A 617 13.90 -31.87 -4.56
C VAL A 617 15.04 -32.77 -5.04
N ASP A 618 16.24 -32.24 -5.28
CA ASP A 618 17.40 -33.03 -5.72
C ASP A 618 17.74 -34.13 -4.71
N ASP A 619 17.74 -33.82 -3.41
CA ASP A 619 17.99 -34.78 -2.33
C ASP A 619 16.94 -35.90 -2.32
N ASP A 620 15.66 -35.58 -2.50
CA ASP A 620 14.59 -36.59 -2.53
C ASP A 620 14.57 -37.42 -3.83
N ILE A 621 14.97 -36.83 -4.97
CA ILE A 621 15.18 -37.55 -6.23
C ILE A 621 16.29 -38.58 -6.06
N ARG A 622 17.47 -38.17 -5.56
CA ARG A 622 18.61 -39.07 -5.36
C ARG A 622 18.22 -40.28 -4.51
N LYS A 623 17.53 -40.02 -3.39
CA LYS A 623 17.07 -41.06 -2.47
C LYS A 623 16.02 -41.96 -3.10
N THR A 624 14.93 -41.39 -3.60
CA THR A 624 13.79 -42.15 -4.13
C THR A 624 14.17 -42.93 -5.39
N PHE A 625 15.03 -42.38 -6.25
CA PHE A 625 15.50 -43.08 -7.45
C PHE A 625 16.37 -44.28 -7.10
N SER A 626 17.26 -44.14 -6.12
CA SER A 626 18.12 -45.22 -5.64
C SER A 626 17.31 -46.34 -5.01
N ASP A 627 16.30 -46.00 -4.20
CA ASP A 627 15.42 -46.98 -3.56
C ASP A 627 14.60 -47.81 -4.58
N ILE A 628 14.23 -47.23 -5.74
CA ILE A 628 13.45 -47.92 -6.76
C ILE A 628 14.33 -48.70 -7.74
N THR A 629 15.40 -48.09 -8.25
CA THR A 629 16.15 -48.67 -9.38
C THR A 629 17.49 -49.25 -8.97
N GLY A 630 18.05 -48.82 -7.82
CA GLY A 630 19.44 -49.05 -7.44
C GLY A 630 20.45 -48.20 -8.24
N GLY A 631 19.97 -47.24 -9.04
CA GLY A 631 20.77 -46.27 -9.79
C GLY A 631 20.86 -44.91 -9.09
N ASN A 632 21.35 -43.90 -9.81
CA ASN A 632 21.47 -42.52 -9.33
C ASN A 632 20.69 -41.57 -10.25
N ALA A 633 20.02 -40.56 -9.69
CA ALA A 633 19.42 -39.47 -10.45
C ALA A 633 19.66 -38.15 -9.73
N TYR A 634 19.84 -37.06 -10.47
CA TYR A 634 20.06 -35.73 -9.92
C TYR A 634 19.58 -34.63 -10.87
N LEU A 635 19.35 -33.45 -10.32
CA LEU A 635 19.04 -32.24 -11.07
C LEU A 635 20.31 -31.45 -11.37
N GLU A 636 20.37 -30.90 -12.56
CA GLU A 636 21.44 -30.02 -13.01
C GLU A 636 20.84 -28.74 -13.61
N LEU A 637 21.43 -27.59 -13.29
CA LEU A 637 21.02 -26.31 -13.84
C LEU A 637 21.74 -26.10 -15.16
N GLU A 638 21.02 -25.71 -16.22
CA GLU A 638 21.65 -25.39 -17.50
C GLU A 638 22.61 -24.19 -17.38
N ASP A 639 22.25 -23.21 -16.55
CA ASP A 639 23.06 -22.03 -16.28
C ASP A 639 23.10 -21.77 -14.75
N PRO A 640 24.21 -22.11 -14.07
CA PRO A 640 24.38 -21.87 -12.64
C PRO A 640 24.47 -20.38 -12.26
N ASP A 641 24.91 -19.52 -13.18
CA ASP A 641 25.10 -18.09 -12.94
C ASP A 641 23.77 -17.32 -13.13
N ASN A 642 22.85 -17.86 -13.94
CA ASN A 642 21.51 -17.30 -14.12
C ASN A 642 20.40 -18.36 -14.04
N ILE A 643 20.12 -18.78 -12.80
CA ILE A 643 19.18 -19.86 -12.47
C ILE A 643 17.72 -19.63 -12.92
N PHE A 644 17.34 -18.40 -13.28
CA PHE A 644 15.99 -18.07 -13.73
C PHE A 644 15.85 -17.95 -15.26
N SER A 645 16.96 -17.83 -16.00
CA SER A 645 16.94 -17.84 -17.47
C SER A 645 17.22 -19.22 -18.06
N GLY A 646 17.90 -20.10 -17.32
CA GLY A 646 18.18 -21.47 -17.72
C GLY A 646 17.08 -22.47 -17.33
N GLY A 647 17.07 -23.62 -17.98
CA GLY A 647 16.24 -24.77 -17.61
C GLY A 647 16.84 -25.63 -16.49
N ILE A 648 16.07 -26.65 -16.08
CA ILE A 648 16.49 -27.70 -15.16
C ILE A 648 16.54 -29.01 -15.93
N LEU A 649 17.70 -29.66 -15.93
CA LEU A 649 17.92 -30.96 -16.53
C LEU A 649 17.82 -32.05 -15.47
N LEU A 650 17.03 -33.10 -15.76
CA LEU A 650 16.98 -34.31 -14.94
C LEU A 650 17.94 -35.35 -15.52
N MET A 651 19.05 -35.57 -14.81
CA MET A 651 20.07 -36.54 -15.17
C MET A 651 19.84 -37.86 -14.45
N VAL A 652 19.84 -38.95 -15.20
CA VAL A 652 19.46 -40.28 -14.70
C VAL A 652 20.49 -41.32 -15.11
N GLN A 653 20.88 -42.16 -14.15
CA GLN A 653 21.85 -43.24 -14.32
C GLN A 653 21.27 -44.56 -13.77
N PHE A 654 20.90 -45.46 -14.67
CA PHE A 654 20.44 -46.82 -14.30
C PHE A 654 21.64 -47.74 -14.00
N PRO A 655 21.45 -48.83 -13.21
CA PRO A 655 22.50 -49.82 -12.97
C PRO A 655 23.07 -50.32 -14.30
N SER A 656 24.39 -50.19 -14.47
CA SER A 656 25.14 -50.59 -15.67
C SER A 656 24.95 -49.72 -16.94
N LYS A 657 24.38 -48.51 -16.84
CA LYS A 657 24.28 -47.54 -17.95
C LYS A 657 24.90 -46.18 -17.58
N PRO A 658 25.44 -45.41 -18.54
CA PRO A 658 25.95 -44.06 -18.28
C PRO A 658 24.81 -43.08 -17.95
N ALA A 659 25.13 -41.99 -17.26
CA ALA A 659 24.18 -40.92 -16.97
C ALA A 659 23.71 -40.25 -18.26
N ARG A 660 22.39 -40.07 -18.39
CA ARG A 660 21.75 -39.44 -19.55
C ARG A 660 20.61 -38.55 -19.11
N GLU A 661 20.30 -37.56 -19.93
CA GLU A 661 19.12 -36.71 -19.73
C GLU A 661 17.83 -37.53 -19.86
N SER A 662 16.83 -37.21 -19.05
CA SER A 662 15.54 -37.92 -18.99
C SER A 662 14.80 -38.01 -20.34
N THR A 663 15.02 -37.07 -21.25
CA THR A 663 14.45 -37.04 -22.60
C THR A 663 15.00 -38.14 -23.51
N SER A 664 16.21 -38.64 -23.24
CA SER A 664 16.94 -39.63 -24.04
C SER A 664 16.79 -41.07 -23.52
N LEU A 665 15.85 -41.32 -22.60
CA LEU A 665 15.59 -42.62 -21.98
C LEU A 665 14.57 -43.47 -22.76
N SER A 666 14.59 -44.79 -22.53
CA SER A 666 13.54 -45.69 -23.07
C SER A 666 12.19 -45.46 -22.37
N GLY A 667 11.07 -45.89 -22.97
CA GLY A 667 9.72 -45.58 -22.47
C GLY A 667 9.47 -45.96 -21.00
N GLY A 668 9.91 -47.14 -20.56
CA GLY A 668 9.79 -47.58 -19.17
C GLY A 668 10.71 -46.80 -18.22
N GLU A 669 11.94 -46.51 -18.65
CA GLU A 669 12.92 -45.72 -17.89
C GLU A 669 12.48 -44.26 -17.74
N LYS A 670 11.91 -43.67 -18.78
CA LYS A 670 11.35 -42.32 -18.78
C LYS A 670 10.14 -42.21 -17.85
N THR A 671 9.24 -43.21 -17.89
CA THR A 671 8.11 -43.30 -16.97
C THR A 671 8.59 -43.36 -15.52
N MET A 672 9.64 -44.13 -15.25
CA MET A 672 10.22 -44.21 -13.92
C MET A 672 10.85 -42.90 -13.46
N ALA A 673 11.69 -42.27 -14.30
CA ALA A 673 12.28 -40.97 -13.98
C ALA A 673 11.21 -39.90 -13.69
N ALA A 674 10.13 -39.87 -14.47
CA ALA A 674 9.02 -38.94 -14.28
C ALA A 674 8.25 -39.18 -12.97
N ILE A 675 7.97 -40.44 -12.61
CA ILE A 675 7.31 -40.78 -11.34
C ILE A 675 8.20 -40.39 -10.16
N VAL A 676 9.52 -40.64 -10.22
CA VAL A 676 10.43 -40.23 -9.14
C VAL A 676 10.46 -38.71 -9.00
N PHE A 677 10.55 -37.99 -10.12
CA PHE A 677 10.51 -36.53 -10.10
C PHE A 677 9.22 -36.01 -9.49
N LEU A 678 8.07 -36.58 -9.87
CA LEU A 678 6.78 -36.24 -9.31
C LEU A 678 6.71 -36.50 -7.80
N LEU A 679 7.17 -37.67 -7.35
CA LEU A 679 7.26 -38.01 -5.93
C LEU A 679 8.18 -37.04 -5.19
N ALA A 680 9.32 -36.65 -5.77
CA ALA A 680 10.22 -35.68 -5.16
C ALA A 680 9.59 -34.30 -4.98
N LEU A 681 8.81 -33.83 -5.97
CA LEU A 681 8.04 -32.59 -5.86
C LEU A 681 7.00 -32.63 -4.73
N GLN A 682 6.44 -33.80 -4.42
CA GLN A 682 5.52 -33.93 -3.29
C GLN A 682 6.17 -33.63 -1.93
N SER A 683 7.49 -33.82 -1.81
CA SER A 683 8.22 -33.50 -0.57
C SER A 683 8.27 -31.99 -0.29
N LEU A 684 8.19 -31.15 -1.33
CA LEU A 684 8.13 -29.70 -1.19
C LEU A 684 6.79 -29.26 -0.62
N LYS A 685 5.69 -29.76 -1.19
CA LYS A 685 4.33 -29.39 -0.81
C LYS A 685 3.45 -30.64 -0.71
N PRO A 686 3.36 -31.26 0.49
CA PRO A 686 2.50 -32.42 0.67
C PRO A 686 1.03 -32.04 0.48
N SER A 687 0.31 -32.83 -0.30
CA SER A 687 -1.12 -32.74 -0.51
C SER A 687 -1.81 -33.79 0.35
N PRO A 688 -2.98 -33.51 0.95
CA PRO A 688 -3.71 -34.50 1.73
C PRO A 688 -4.13 -35.73 0.89
N PHE A 689 -4.23 -35.57 -0.43
CA PHE A 689 -4.72 -36.58 -1.35
C PHE A 689 -3.93 -36.61 -2.66
N TYR A 690 -3.70 -37.82 -3.20
CA TYR A 690 -3.07 -38.09 -4.48
C TYR A 690 -3.84 -39.14 -5.28
N LEU A 691 -4.07 -38.87 -6.57
CA LEU A 691 -4.66 -39.80 -7.55
C LEU A 691 -3.62 -40.13 -8.63
N MET A 692 -3.34 -41.41 -8.82
CA MET A 692 -2.43 -41.91 -9.86
C MET A 692 -3.19 -42.85 -10.79
N ASP A 693 -3.27 -42.51 -12.08
CA ASP A 693 -4.01 -43.29 -13.07
C ASP A 693 -3.04 -44.06 -13.99
N GLU A 694 -3.02 -45.38 -13.88
CA GLU A 694 -2.21 -46.32 -14.70
C GLU A 694 -0.71 -45.97 -14.83
N VAL A 695 -0.14 -45.32 -13.82
CA VAL A 695 1.27 -44.87 -13.86
C VAL A 695 2.28 -46.03 -13.96
N ASP A 696 1.86 -47.27 -13.65
CA ASP A 696 2.67 -48.49 -13.72
C ASP A 696 2.50 -49.28 -15.03
N ALA A 697 1.75 -48.76 -16.02
CA ALA A 697 1.48 -49.47 -17.28
C ALA A 697 2.77 -49.91 -18.01
N HIS A 698 3.77 -49.01 -18.08
CA HIS A 698 5.04 -49.21 -18.78
C HIS A 698 6.16 -49.77 -17.88
N LEU A 699 5.86 -50.13 -16.63
CA LEU A 699 6.82 -50.69 -15.69
C LEU A 699 6.80 -52.23 -15.74
N ASP A 700 7.98 -52.83 -15.56
CA ASP A 700 8.14 -54.26 -15.36
C ASP A 700 7.72 -54.70 -13.95
N ALA A 701 7.59 -56.00 -13.72
CA ALA A 701 7.10 -56.52 -12.44
C ALA A 701 7.99 -56.13 -11.26
N GLN A 702 9.31 -56.06 -11.44
CA GLN A 702 10.26 -55.75 -10.39
C GLN A 702 10.20 -54.27 -9.96
N ASN A 703 10.16 -53.34 -10.92
CA ASN A 703 10.05 -51.92 -10.61
C ASN A 703 8.64 -51.55 -10.12
N THR A 704 7.59 -52.22 -10.62
CA THR A 704 6.22 -52.07 -10.09
C THR A 704 6.15 -52.49 -8.61
N ASP A 705 6.81 -53.59 -8.22
CA ASP A 705 6.88 -54.02 -6.83
C ASP A 705 7.57 -52.97 -5.94
N ARG A 706 8.69 -52.41 -6.39
CA ARG A 706 9.46 -51.40 -5.64
C ARG A 706 8.73 -50.06 -5.53
N LEU A 707 8.12 -49.59 -6.62
CA LEU A 707 7.27 -48.40 -6.61
C LEU A 707 6.13 -48.55 -5.58
N SER A 708 5.45 -49.70 -5.59
CA SER A 708 4.34 -49.97 -4.67
C SER A 708 4.76 -49.96 -3.20
N LYS A 709 5.99 -50.41 -2.88
CA LYS A 709 6.56 -50.31 -1.52
C LYS A 709 6.76 -48.85 -1.09
N ILE A 710 7.27 -48.01 -1.98
CA ILE A 710 7.51 -46.59 -1.67
C ILE A 710 6.20 -45.82 -1.52
N LEU A 711 5.22 -46.09 -2.38
CA LEU A 711 3.88 -45.50 -2.25
C LEU A 711 3.24 -45.89 -0.91
N LEU A 712 3.39 -47.15 -0.48
CA LEU A 712 2.92 -47.61 0.84
C LEU A 712 3.63 -46.90 2.01
N LEU A 713 4.94 -46.63 1.90
CA LEU A 713 5.65 -45.86 2.93
C LEU A 713 5.18 -44.41 3.00
N ARG A 714 4.91 -43.80 1.83
CA ARG A 714 4.44 -42.42 1.72
C ARG A 714 2.97 -42.26 2.10
N SER A 715 2.17 -43.33 2.04
CA SER A 715 0.75 -43.31 2.40
C SER A 715 0.49 -43.21 3.91
N VAL A 716 1.52 -43.37 4.75
CA VAL A 716 1.40 -43.18 6.22
C VAL A 716 0.93 -41.77 6.56
N ASN A 717 1.41 -40.76 5.82
CA ASN A 717 1.10 -39.35 6.06
C ASN A 717 0.14 -38.75 5.04
N ASN A 718 -0.21 -39.48 3.96
CA ASN A 718 -0.99 -38.95 2.84
C ASN A 718 -1.96 -40.00 2.28
N GLN A 719 -3.13 -39.60 1.78
CA GLN A 719 -4.03 -40.53 1.09
C GLN A 719 -3.60 -40.71 -0.36
N ILE A 720 -3.33 -41.96 -0.77
CA ILE A 720 -2.96 -42.31 -2.15
C ILE A 720 -4.03 -43.24 -2.73
N ILE A 721 -4.63 -42.83 -3.86
CA ILE A 721 -5.51 -43.66 -4.69
C ILE A 721 -4.78 -43.95 -6.00
N MET A 722 -4.71 -45.22 -6.37
CA MET A 722 -4.06 -45.67 -7.59
C MET A 722 -5.00 -46.54 -8.40
N VAL A 723 -5.12 -46.24 -9.69
CA VAL A 723 -5.79 -47.08 -10.68
C VAL A 723 -4.71 -47.90 -11.36
N THR A 724 -4.84 -49.23 -11.34
CA THR A 724 -3.81 -50.14 -11.83
C THR A 724 -4.43 -51.47 -12.25
N LEU A 725 -3.78 -52.13 -13.22
CA LEU A 725 -4.05 -53.50 -13.65
C LEU A 725 -2.96 -54.48 -13.16
N LYS A 726 -1.97 -54.02 -12.38
CA LYS A 726 -0.82 -54.83 -11.96
C LYS A 726 -1.06 -55.48 -10.60
N ASP A 727 -1.00 -56.81 -10.56
CA ASP A 727 -1.19 -57.60 -9.33
C ASP A 727 -0.25 -57.19 -8.19
N ALA A 728 1.00 -56.81 -8.52
CA ALA A 728 2.02 -56.40 -7.54
C ALA A 728 1.62 -55.15 -6.74
N THR A 729 0.92 -54.22 -7.38
CA THR A 729 0.41 -52.98 -6.75
C THR A 729 -0.83 -53.28 -5.92
N VAL A 730 -1.77 -54.06 -6.49
CA VAL A 730 -3.00 -54.48 -5.82
C VAL A 730 -2.70 -55.25 -4.53
N ALA A 731 -1.73 -56.16 -4.56
CA ALA A 731 -1.32 -56.98 -3.41
C ALA A 731 -0.79 -56.18 -2.20
N LYS A 732 -0.38 -54.91 -2.39
CA LYS A 732 0.16 -54.05 -1.32
C LYS A 732 -0.80 -52.97 -0.87
N SER A 733 -1.99 -52.90 -1.47
CA SER A 733 -3.00 -51.92 -1.11
C SER A 733 -3.76 -52.34 0.16
N ASP A 734 -4.07 -51.36 1.02
CA ASP A 734 -4.90 -51.59 2.21
C ASP A 734 -6.38 -51.81 1.84
N LEU A 735 -6.83 -51.15 0.77
CA LEU A 735 -8.21 -51.12 0.32
C LEU A 735 -8.29 -51.20 -1.20
N ILE A 736 -9.09 -52.14 -1.71
CA ILE A 736 -9.29 -52.36 -3.14
C ILE A 736 -10.73 -52.03 -3.51
N PHE A 737 -10.90 -51.23 -4.55
CA PHE A 737 -12.19 -50.99 -5.20
C PHE A 737 -12.17 -51.67 -6.58
N GLY A 738 -13.02 -52.69 -6.74
CA GLY A 738 -13.25 -53.33 -8.03
C GLY A 738 -14.47 -52.70 -8.71
N VAL A 739 -14.33 -52.30 -9.97
CA VAL A 739 -15.47 -51.81 -10.77
C VAL A 739 -15.80 -52.86 -11.83
N TYR A 740 -17.07 -53.27 -11.91
CA TYR A 740 -17.51 -54.24 -12.92
C TYR A 740 -18.85 -53.83 -13.54
N PRO A 741 -19.06 -54.08 -14.83
CA PRO A 741 -20.33 -53.78 -15.48
C PRO A 741 -21.37 -54.86 -15.13
N LYS A 742 -22.54 -54.44 -14.65
CA LYS A 742 -23.71 -55.33 -14.48
C LYS A 742 -24.95 -54.64 -15.03
N ASN A 743 -25.60 -55.27 -16.00
CA ASN A 743 -26.80 -54.73 -16.66
C ASN A 743 -26.60 -53.30 -17.22
N GLY A 744 -25.42 -53.01 -17.78
CA GLY A 744 -25.11 -51.69 -18.35
C GLY A 744 -24.85 -50.57 -17.32
N ILE A 745 -24.75 -50.90 -16.03
CA ILE A 745 -24.42 -49.97 -14.94
C ILE A 745 -23.11 -50.41 -14.29
N SER A 746 -22.19 -49.47 -14.07
CA SER A 746 -20.95 -49.72 -13.31
C SER A 746 -21.28 -49.97 -11.84
N GLN A 747 -20.97 -51.17 -11.35
CA GLN A 747 -21.09 -51.54 -9.95
C GLN A 747 -19.71 -51.52 -9.30
N VAL A 748 -19.64 -51.08 -8.05
CA VAL A 748 -18.39 -51.00 -7.27
C VAL A 748 -18.44 -52.05 -6.17
N VAL A 749 -17.41 -52.87 -6.07
CA VAL A 749 -17.18 -53.80 -4.96
C VAL A 749 -15.99 -53.31 -4.16
N LYS A 750 -16.11 -53.40 -2.84
CA LYS A 750 -15.05 -53.05 -1.89
C LYS A 750 -14.45 -54.33 -1.31
N TYR A 751 -13.12 -54.42 -1.32
CA TYR A 751 -12.38 -55.50 -0.65
C TYR A 751 -11.32 -54.91 0.29
N ASN A 752 -11.35 -55.33 1.55
CA ASN A 752 -10.36 -54.94 2.56
C ASN A 752 -9.28 -56.01 2.66
N HIS A 753 -8.00 -55.64 2.60
CA HIS A 753 -6.92 -56.62 2.67
C HIS A 753 -6.84 -57.28 4.07
N PRO A 754 -6.73 -58.61 4.18
CA PRO A 754 -6.86 -59.35 5.45
C PRO A 754 -5.73 -59.10 6.47
N SER A 755 -4.61 -58.48 6.08
CA SER A 755 -3.47 -58.19 6.96
C SER A 755 -3.67 -56.99 7.91
N LYS A 756 -4.82 -56.31 7.87
CA LYS A 756 -5.20 -55.23 8.82
C LYS A 756 -6.66 -55.31 9.29
N VAL A 757 -7.19 -56.52 9.49
CA VAL A 757 -8.37 -56.66 10.37
C VAL A 757 -7.87 -56.52 11.80
N LYS A 758 -7.84 -55.28 12.30
CA LYS A 758 -7.79 -54.95 13.72
C LYS A 758 -9.10 -54.31 14.12
#